data_AF-A0A8E1W9X1-F1
#
_entry.id   AF-A0A8E1W9X1-F1
#
_cell.length_a   1.000
_cell.length_b   1.000
_cell.length_c   1.000
_cell.angle_alpha   90.00
_cell.angle_beta   90.00
_cell.angle_gamma   90.00
#
_symmetry.space_group_name_H-M   'P 1'
#
loop_
_entity.id
_entity.type
_entity.pdbx_description
1 polymer ?
#
loop_
_entity_poly.entity_id
_entity_poly.type
_entity_poly.pdbx_seq_one_letter_code
_entity_poly.pdbx_strand_id
1 'polypeptide(L)'
;MTAHPPTLRHHEPAAARAGGRRGGGWRSLIPSAMMGSSLMRNGYALIANSGLSAVLGLAFWFLAARYCSQEAIGLGGAITATIVNLSNAAQLNFGNLLVRFVPTVGGRAGRLILFAYATSVIASVIVAGVFLLVVGAFMPKLDVLTESAGVILWFVATVAVWSVFALQDSALSGLRQSIWVPVSKTIYQIVKIAMLIPLALAGLGWEAIALSWTAPVMVFVVAVNLLIFKRLVPSTQAVSGHAHLIDSRAMARFFGWDYIGSVSMMVAWTATPLVVLNLVGAAESASFFVAWTIFTSLYYVGSSMGLSLLAEGASDAGRLRSLAADAAVMSVLPLLGLVALMLVFAHPVMSVFGAAYATEGASILRVFTLASVVSAVLSIYLSIARTKGWMRSVAAAEFATLIIALGAGAILVRSEGPIGMAHAWLLAMLVVTLGVGVLALVTSRRHSMHDWGLAVAASLKSLSAQFLPFGRRQGISVPDDAELRPLLAMTRSSAASGWHALRSEHGPEGTEIVYLGEPVLDDSARHEPVRSQGTYAVLRSSRDPVAAAYLERLIDNLDLLRADPRLKALWPMLPTRLAVTRLDGVVDCIETIAPGTDGRVLLRSASERQAAFEAAAHAVATLHGLTSATRIIDGVWFHEWVERPAAKFSSLGGSTMLAATRRRAIERFVAQQRRYWIGRQVRLGWCHGDLLPQNINFAAGEGDAVRLACLLEWGNARSNAPRGFDGCVLAIAARMMVSSEPLGAVVADLLWTSQWRDDERQWLGIGSDAKDDWSGDGAAVRAMVGLVWLHQVSGWVRSPAHASVGRLWIASNVDRVLRIVSTNGGAI
;
A
#
# COMPACT_ATOMS: atom_id res chain seq x y z
N MET A 1 4.09 71.79 17.12
CA MET A 1 2.64 71.67 17.34
C MET A 1 2.35 70.24 17.80
N THR A 2 2.34 70.06 19.12
CA THR A 2 1.21 69.55 19.92
C THR A 2 1.05 68.03 19.79
N ALA A 3 1.76 67.23 20.60
CA ALA A 3 1.47 66.90 22.02
C ALA A 3 0.52 65.69 22.16
N HIS A 4 1.10 64.52 22.45
CA HIS A 4 0.83 63.54 23.54
C HIS A 4 -0.38 63.76 24.49
N PRO A 5 -0.82 62.78 25.35
CA PRO A 5 -0.49 61.34 25.53
C PRO A 5 -1.73 60.45 26.01
N PRO A 6 -1.75 59.62 27.10
CA PRO A 6 -1.31 58.21 27.29
C PRO A 6 -2.31 57.25 28.03
N THR A 7 -1.81 56.05 28.41
CA THR A 7 -2.15 55.20 29.59
C THR A 7 -3.38 54.27 29.50
N LEU A 8 -3.34 53.00 29.96
CA LEU A 8 -2.95 52.54 31.31
C LEU A 8 -2.28 51.15 31.35
N ARG A 9 -1.37 51.03 32.31
CA ARG A 9 -0.72 49.82 32.84
C ARG A 9 -1.74 48.91 33.56
N HIS A 10 -1.46 47.61 33.62
CA HIS A 10 -1.43 46.90 34.91
C HIS A 10 -0.45 45.71 34.87
N HIS A 11 0.47 45.72 35.84
CA HIS A 11 1.25 44.57 36.28
C HIS A 11 0.35 43.60 37.03
N GLU A 12 0.56 42.29 36.85
CA GLU A 12 0.71 41.33 37.96
C GLU A 12 1.37 40.01 37.49
N PRO A 13 2.18 39.35 38.33
CA PRO A 13 2.97 38.16 37.98
C PRO A 13 2.34 36.84 38.46
N ALA A 14 2.82 35.75 37.86
CA ALA A 14 2.89 34.38 38.38
C ALA A 14 1.60 33.71 38.92
N ALA A 15 1.09 32.74 38.14
CA ALA A 15 0.42 31.56 38.69
C ALA A 15 0.87 30.32 37.92
N ALA A 16 1.76 29.54 38.54
CA ALA A 16 2.02 28.17 38.20
C ALA A 16 0.68 27.41 38.17
N ARG A 17 0.33 26.82 37.02
CA ARG A 17 -0.76 25.83 36.95
C ARG A 17 -0.22 24.50 36.49
N ALA A 18 -0.19 23.62 37.48
CA ALA A 18 0.05 22.20 37.47
C ALA A 18 -0.65 21.45 36.33
N GLY A 19 -0.01 20.32 35.99
CA GLY A 19 -0.43 19.30 35.05
C GLY A 19 -1.94 19.04 34.99
N GLY A 20 -2.55 19.52 33.91
CA GLY A 20 -3.84 19.03 33.43
C GLY A 20 -3.62 17.91 32.43
N ARG A 21 -3.69 16.66 32.89
CA ARG A 21 -3.91 15.48 32.04
C ARG A 21 -5.19 15.71 31.22
N ARG A 22 -5.06 16.25 30.00
CA ARG A 22 -6.16 16.28 29.04
C ARG A 22 -6.46 14.85 28.61
N GLY A 23 -7.70 14.43 28.88
CA GLY A 23 -8.21 13.12 28.52
C GLY A 23 -7.93 12.79 27.06
N GLY A 24 -7.24 11.67 26.85
CA GLY A 24 -7.09 11.05 25.55
C GLY A 24 -8.44 10.57 25.07
N GLY A 25 -9.13 11.39 24.29
CA GLY A 25 -10.20 10.93 23.41
C GLY A 25 -9.63 9.87 22.45
N TRP A 26 -10.51 9.10 21.81
CA TRP A 26 -10.22 7.85 21.10
C TRP A 26 -9.09 7.95 20.03
N ARG A 27 -8.68 9.17 19.68
CA ARG A 27 -7.48 9.49 18.90
C ARG A 27 -6.16 9.04 19.53
N SER A 28 -6.06 8.82 20.84
CA SER A 28 -4.84 8.27 21.48
C SER A 28 -4.71 6.75 21.41
N LEU A 29 -5.77 6.05 20.97
CA LEU A 29 -5.77 4.59 20.77
C LEU A 29 -5.30 4.18 19.38
N ILE A 30 -5.14 5.14 18.45
CA ILE A 30 -4.62 4.90 17.11
C ILE A 30 -3.16 5.38 17.11
N PRO A 31 -2.16 4.47 17.02
CA PRO A 31 -0.76 4.85 16.92
C PRO A 31 -0.56 5.88 15.80
N SER A 32 0.08 7.01 16.09
CA SER A 32 0.43 8.06 15.11
C SER A 32 1.28 7.53 13.94
N ALA A 33 1.95 6.38 14.12
CA ALA A 33 2.61 5.61 13.06
C ALA A 33 1.65 5.10 11.96
N MET A 34 0.35 4.92 12.25
CA MET A 34 -0.64 4.42 11.29
C MET A 34 -1.03 5.44 10.21
N MET A 35 -0.72 6.74 10.40
CA MET A 35 -1.09 7.80 9.45
C MET A 35 0.02 8.16 8.45
N GLY A 36 1.17 7.48 8.49
CA GLY A 36 2.33 7.79 7.67
C GLY A 36 2.22 7.41 6.18
N SER A 37 1.28 6.54 5.79
CA SER A 37 1.05 6.16 4.39
C SER A 37 -0.35 6.58 3.90
N SER A 38 -0.42 7.11 2.66
CA SER A 38 -1.66 7.51 1.98
C SER A 38 -2.67 6.35 1.92
N LEU A 39 -2.18 5.14 1.66
CA LEU A 39 -2.95 3.90 1.61
C LEU A 39 -3.68 3.63 2.94
N MET A 40 -3.00 3.78 4.09
CA MET A 40 -3.61 3.53 5.40
C MET A 40 -4.67 4.57 5.71
N ARG A 41 -4.38 5.85 5.50
CA ARG A 41 -5.33 6.93 5.77
C ARG A 41 -6.61 6.78 4.94
N ASN A 42 -6.48 6.48 3.65
CA ASN A 42 -7.62 6.32 2.76
C ASN A 42 -8.35 4.99 3.01
N GLY A 43 -7.62 3.90 3.22
CA GLY A 43 -8.19 2.58 3.53
C GLY A 43 -9.00 2.58 4.83
N TYR A 44 -8.46 3.14 5.92
CA TYR A 44 -9.20 3.22 7.19
C TYR A 44 -10.39 4.19 7.13
N ALA A 45 -10.30 5.29 6.37
CA ALA A 45 -11.44 6.17 6.14
C ALA A 45 -12.58 5.45 5.40
N LEU A 46 -12.25 4.65 4.39
CA LEU A 46 -13.22 3.82 3.67
C LEU A 46 -13.81 2.72 4.56
N ILE A 47 -12.98 2.06 5.38
CA ILE A 47 -13.45 1.07 6.37
C ILE A 47 -14.40 1.73 7.38
N ALA A 48 -14.05 2.91 7.89
CA ALA A 48 -14.90 3.63 8.85
C ALA A 48 -16.26 3.99 8.24
N ASN A 49 -16.28 4.45 6.99
CA ASN A 49 -17.52 4.76 6.26
C ASN A 49 -18.38 3.51 6.00
N SER A 50 -17.77 2.42 5.54
CA SER A 50 -18.44 1.13 5.36
C SER A 50 -18.95 0.57 6.69
N GLY A 51 -18.15 0.70 7.75
CA GLY A 51 -18.49 0.28 9.11
C GLY A 51 -19.68 1.05 9.68
N LEU A 52 -19.73 2.37 9.51
CA LEU A 52 -20.87 3.18 9.92
C LEU A 52 -22.16 2.73 9.20
N SER A 53 -22.07 2.49 7.89
CA SER A 53 -23.20 2.01 7.09
C SER A 53 -23.68 0.63 7.55
N ALA A 54 -22.75 -0.27 7.87
CA ALA A 54 -23.05 -1.60 8.40
C ALA A 54 -23.73 -1.53 9.78
N VAL A 55 -23.24 -0.70 10.69
CA VAL A 55 -23.82 -0.52 12.03
C VAL A 55 -25.26 -0.01 11.93
N LEU A 56 -25.51 1.02 11.10
CA LEU A 56 -26.87 1.54 10.90
C LEU A 56 -27.79 0.50 10.24
N GLY A 57 -27.27 -0.27 9.27
CA GLY A 57 -28.01 -1.37 8.66
C GLY A 57 -28.40 -2.45 9.67
N LEU A 58 -27.47 -2.88 10.52
CA LEU A 58 -27.72 -3.85 11.58
C LEU A 58 -28.69 -3.32 12.63
N ALA A 59 -28.60 -2.05 12.99
CA ALA A 59 -29.55 -1.41 13.92
C ALA A 59 -30.98 -1.44 13.38
N PHE A 60 -31.17 -1.16 12.09
CA PHE A 60 -32.48 -1.30 11.44
C PHE A 60 -33.04 -2.71 11.56
N TRP A 61 -32.25 -3.73 11.21
CA TRP A 61 -32.71 -5.12 11.25
C TRP A 61 -32.89 -5.66 12.67
N PHE A 62 -32.10 -5.16 13.63
CA PHE A 62 -32.30 -5.44 15.04
C PHE A 62 -33.67 -4.94 15.50
N LEU A 63 -34.03 -3.70 15.16
CA LEU A 63 -35.34 -3.15 15.49
C LEU A 63 -36.45 -3.89 14.74
N ALA A 64 -36.26 -4.21 13.45
CA ALA A 64 -37.23 -5.02 12.69
C ALA A 64 -37.49 -6.35 13.39
N ALA A 65 -36.45 -7.06 13.84
CA ALA A 65 -36.58 -8.33 14.56
C ALA A 65 -37.33 -8.23 15.91
N ARG A 66 -37.41 -7.03 16.51
CA ARG A 66 -38.17 -6.80 17.76
C ARG A 66 -39.62 -6.41 17.53
N TYR A 67 -39.93 -5.73 16.44
CA TYR A 67 -41.26 -5.16 16.19
C TYR A 67 -42.03 -5.85 15.05
N CYS A 68 -41.38 -6.62 14.20
CA CYS A 68 -41.97 -7.32 13.05
C CYS A 68 -41.87 -8.85 13.23
N SER A 69 -42.80 -9.59 12.62
CA SER A 69 -42.74 -11.06 12.58
C SER A 69 -41.61 -11.56 11.67
N GLN A 70 -41.17 -12.82 11.85
CA GLN A 70 -40.18 -13.44 10.98
C GLN A 70 -40.64 -13.49 9.52
N GLU A 71 -41.92 -13.76 9.29
CA GLU A 71 -42.52 -13.74 7.96
C GLU A 71 -42.46 -12.35 7.32
N ALA A 72 -42.80 -11.30 8.06
CA ALA A 72 -42.68 -9.92 7.58
C ALA A 72 -41.23 -9.56 7.21
N ILE A 73 -40.25 -10.00 8.00
CA ILE A 73 -38.82 -9.76 7.76
C ILE A 73 -38.33 -10.50 6.53
N GLY A 74 -38.70 -11.78 6.38
CA GLY A 74 -38.35 -12.58 5.21
C GLY A 74 -38.96 -12.00 3.92
N LEU A 75 -40.25 -11.69 3.93
CA LEU A 75 -40.97 -11.15 2.78
C LEU A 75 -40.53 -9.72 2.45
N GLY A 76 -40.49 -8.82 3.44
CA GLY A 76 -40.06 -7.43 3.25
C GLY A 76 -38.59 -7.30 2.83
N GLY A 77 -37.71 -8.16 3.37
CA GLY A 77 -36.31 -8.26 2.95
C GLY A 77 -36.17 -8.69 1.49
N ALA A 78 -36.96 -9.67 1.05
CA ALA A 78 -36.97 -10.11 -0.35
C ALA A 78 -37.56 -9.09 -1.31
N ILE A 79 -38.65 -8.41 -0.95
CA ILE A 79 -39.22 -7.33 -1.78
C ILE A 79 -38.20 -6.22 -1.95
N THR A 80 -37.50 -5.84 -0.88
CA THR A 80 -36.40 -4.87 -0.94
C THR A 80 -35.28 -5.33 -1.86
N ALA A 81 -34.81 -6.58 -1.72
CA ALA A 81 -33.80 -7.15 -2.60
C ALA A 81 -34.24 -7.19 -4.07
N THR A 82 -35.52 -7.44 -4.33
CA THR A 82 -36.13 -7.44 -5.67
C THR A 82 -36.12 -6.03 -6.27
N ILE A 83 -36.56 -5.02 -5.51
CA ILE A 83 -36.54 -3.62 -5.95
C ILE A 83 -35.11 -3.24 -6.37
N VAL A 84 -34.13 -3.49 -5.49
CA VAL A 84 -32.73 -3.17 -5.74
C VAL A 84 -32.21 -3.90 -6.99
N ASN A 85 -32.53 -5.18 -7.16
CA ASN A 85 -32.19 -5.99 -8.34
C ASN A 85 -32.68 -5.37 -9.65
N LEU A 86 -33.99 -5.11 -9.73
CA LEU A 86 -34.62 -4.65 -10.96
C LEU A 86 -34.14 -3.23 -11.30
N SER A 87 -33.97 -2.37 -10.30
CA SER A 87 -33.38 -1.04 -10.48
C SER A 87 -31.95 -1.10 -10.98
N ASN A 88 -31.16 -2.04 -10.47
CA ASN A 88 -29.78 -2.25 -10.89
C ASN A 88 -29.68 -2.75 -12.34
N ALA A 89 -30.53 -3.67 -12.75
CA ALA A 89 -30.63 -4.11 -14.15
C ALA A 89 -31.04 -2.95 -15.07
N ALA A 90 -31.98 -2.11 -14.61
CA ALA A 90 -32.50 -0.96 -15.36
C ALA A 90 -31.56 0.26 -15.42
N GLN A 91 -30.44 0.27 -14.68
CA GLN A 91 -29.47 1.36 -14.72
C GLN A 91 -28.58 1.33 -15.98
N LEU A 92 -28.55 0.24 -16.74
CA LEU A 92 -27.89 0.13 -18.07
C LEU A 92 -26.44 0.68 -18.09
N ASN A 93 -25.72 0.56 -16.97
CA ASN A 93 -24.37 1.10 -16.74
C ASN A 93 -24.22 2.64 -16.72
N PHE A 94 -25.33 3.38 -16.65
CA PHE A 94 -25.30 4.84 -16.66
C PHE A 94 -24.56 5.45 -15.47
N GLY A 95 -24.45 4.76 -14.33
CA GLY A 95 -23.66 5.24 -13.19
C GLY A 95 -22.20 5.50 -13.56
N ASN A 96 -21.54 4.54 -14.22
CA ASN A 96 -20.16 4.69 -14.68
C ASN A 96 -20.02 5.76 -15.77
N LEU A 97 -21.02 5.85 -16.67
CA LEU A 97 -21.08 6.88 -17.71
C LEU A 97 -21.11 8.28 -17.09
N LEU A 98 -21.95 8.49 -16.07
CA LEU A 98 -22.09 9.79 -15.41
C LEU A 98 -20.81 10.21 -14.70
N VAL A 99 -20.19 9.33 -13.90
CA VAL A 99 -18.95 9.65 -13.17
C VAL A 99 -17.83 10.07 -14.12
N ARG A 100 -17.74 9.45 -15.30
CA ARG A 100 -16.67 9.70 -16.27
C ARG A 100 -16.92 10.91 -17.16
N PHE A 101 -18.14 11.08 -17.66
CA PHE A 101 -18.42 12.05 -18.71
C PHE A 101 -19.03 13.36 -18.21
N VAL A 102 -19.72 13.36 -17.07
CA VAL A 102 -20.22 14.60 -16.46
C VAL A 102 -19.09 15.62 -16.23
N PRO A 103 -17.88 15.24 -15.73
CA PRO A 103 -16.77 16.18 -15.60
C PRO A 103 -16.28 16.79 -16.92
N THR A 104 -16.46 16.09 -18.05
CA THR A 104 -15.91 16.47 -19.37
C THR A 104 -16.89 17.24 -20.26
N VAL A 105 -18.19 17.08 -20.01
CA VAL A 105 -19.26 17.55 -20.90
C VAL A 105 -19.71 18.99 -20.56
N GLY A 106 -19.18 19.58 -19.48
CA GLY A 106 -19.33 20.99 -19.11
C GLY A 106 -20.79 21.46 -19.12
N GLY A 107 -21.08 22.46 -19.98
CA GLY A 107 -22.42 23.05 -20.20
C GLY A 107 -23.58 22.05 -20.35
N ARG A 108 -23.32 20.86 -20.90
CA ARG A 108 -24.35 19.85 -21.22
C ARG A 108 -24.53 18.79 -20.13
N ALA A 109 -23.83 18.89 -18.99
CA ALA A 109 -23.91 17.94 -17.88
C ALA A 109 -25.35 17.64 -17.44
N GLY A 110 -26.19 18.68 -17.27
CA GLY A 110 -27.59 18.52 -16.88
C GLY A 110 -28.43 17.70 -17.87
N ARG A 111 -28.20 17.86 -19.19
CA ARG A 111 -28.92 17.07 -20.22
C ARG A 111 -28.49 15.61 -20.20
N LEU A 112 -27.20 15.34 -19.96
CA LEU A 112 -26.69 13.98 -19.87
C LEU A 112 -27.27 13.25 -18.65
N ILE A 113 -27.33 13.93 -17.49
CA ILE A 113 -27.95 13.39 -16.27
C ILE A 113 -29.43 13.09 -16.52
N LEU A 114 -30.16 14.03 -17.13
CA LEU A 114 -31.58 13.84 -17.43
C LEU A 114 -31.82 12.69 -18.42
N PHE A 115 -30.98 12.56 -19.45
CA PHE A 115 -31.05 11.45 -20.41
C PHE A 115 -30.83 10.10 -19.73
N ALA A 116 -29.80 9.99 -18.89
CA ALA A 116 -29.52 8.79 -18.11
C ALA A 116 -30.69 8.42 -17.19
N TYR A 117 -31.26 9.40 -16.49
CA TYR A 117 -32.43 9.18 -15.63
C TYR A 117 -33.67 8.76 -16.41
N ALA A 118 -34.01 9.46 -17.48
CA ALA A 118 -35.21 9.14 -18.27
C ALA A 118 -35.11 7.74 -18.87
N THR A 119 -33.96 7.39 -19.44
CA THR A 119 -33.72 6.06 -20.00
C THR A 119 -33.78 4.98 -18.93
N SER A 120 -33.17 5.22 -17.76
CA SER A 120 -33.23 4.27 -16.65
C SER A 120 -34.64 4.11 -16.11
N VAL A 121 -35.41 5.18 -15.92
CA VAL A 121 -36.81 5.11 -15.48
C VAL A 121 -37.67 4.31 -16.46
N ILE A 122 -37.52 4.52 -17.77
CA ILE A 122 -38.25 3.74 -18.79
C ILE A 122 -37.87 2.25 -18.69
N ALA A 123 -36.57 1.95 -18.60
CA ALA A 123 -36.10 0.58 -18.42
C ALA A 123 -36.63 -0.05 -17.12
N SER A 124 -36.67 0.71 -16.02
CA SER A 124 -37.18 0.26 -14.72
C SER A 124 -38.65 -0.09 -14.79
N VAL A 125 -39.47 0.73 -15.47
CA VAL A 125 -40.90 0.45 -15.66
C VAL A 125 -41.09 -0.81 -16.50
N ILE A 126 -40.32 -0.98 -17.59
CA ILE A 126 -40.39 -2.18 -18.43
C ILE A 126 -39.99 -3.43 -17.63
N VAL A 127 -38.83 -3.39 -16.98
CA VAL A 127 -38.30 -4.53 -16.22
C VAL A 127 -39.19 -4.89 -15.03
N ALA A 128 -39.71 -3.90 -14.30
CA ALA A 128 -40.66 -4.13 -13.21
C ALA A 128 -42.00 -4.68 -13.72
N GLY A 129 -42.51 -4.16 -14.84
CA GLY A 129 -43.73 -4.66 -15.46
C GLY A 129 -43.59 -6.12 -15.91
N VAL A 130 -42.50 -6.45 -16.61
CA VAL A 130 -42.20 -7.83 -17.01
C VAL A 130 -42.05 -8.74 -15.80
N PHE A 131 -41.37 -8.29 -14.74
CA PHE A 131 -41.24 -9.05 -13.50
C PHE A 131 -42.60 -9.36 -12.88
N LEU A 132 -43.49 -8.37 -12.75
CA LEU A 132 -44.83 -8.57 -12.18
C LEU A 132 -45.70 -9.53 -13.01
N LEU A 133 -45.48 -9.62 -14.33
CA LEU A 133 -46.20 -10.59 -15.17
C LEU A 133 -45.77 -12.04 -14.92
N VAL A 134 -44.53 -12.26 -14.49
CA VAL A 134 -43.97 -13.61 -14.31
C VAL A 134 -43.86 -14.03 -12.83
N VAL A 135 -43.93 -13.07 -11.90
CA VAL A 135 -43.65 -13.32 -10.48
C VAL A 135 -44.54 -14.40 -9.86
N GLY A 136 -45.85 -14.38 -10.12
CA GLY A 136 -46.77 -15.38 -9.58
C GLY A 136 -46.46 -16.81 -10.03
N ALA A 137 -45.92 -16.99 -11.24
CA ALA A 137 -45.60 -18.31 -11.79
C ALA A 137 -44.27 -18.88 -11.28
N PHE A 138 -43.27 -18.03 -11.03
CA PHE A 138 -41.91 -18.47 -10.66
C PHE A 138 -41.56 -18.24 -9.20
N MET A 139 -42.22 -17.28 -8.54
CA MET A 139 -42.00 -16.89 -7.15
C MET A 139 -43.33 -16.65 -6.42
N PRO A 140 -44.14 -17.70 -6.16
CA PRO A 140 -45.49 -17.56 -5.61
C PRO A 140 -45.57 -16.78 -4.29
N LYS A 141 -44.50 -16.78 -3.50
CA LYS A 141 -44.42 -16.02 -2.23
C LYS A 141 -44.33 -14.50 -2.42
N LEU A 142 -44.06 -14.03 -3.64
CA LEU A 142 -44.05 -12.61 -4.00
C LEU A 142 -45.33 -12.18 -4.74
N ASP A 143 -46.34 -13.05 -4.85
CA ASP A 143 -47.63 -12.76 -5.48
C ASP A 143 -48.42 -11.67 -4.73
N VAL A 144 -48.04 -11.40 -3.47
CA VAL A 144 -48.49 -10.24 -2.70
C VAL A 144 -48.31 -8.91 -3.44
N LEU A 145 -47.32 -8.84 -4.36
CA LEU A 145 -47.05 -7.65 -5.17
C LEU A 145 -48.12 -7.38 -6.24
N THR A 146 -48.93 -8.39 -6.57
CA THR A 146 -49.99 -8.33 -7.58
C THR A 146 -51.41 -8.34 -6.99
N GLU A 147 -51.55 -8.38 -5.67
CA GLU A 147 -52.85 -8.42 -4.98
C GLU A 147 -53.71 -7.18 -5.19
N SER A 148 -53.10 -6.01 -5.40
CA SER A 148 -53.86 -4.77 -5.64
C SER A 148 -53.16 -3.85 -6.63
N ALA A 149 -53.97 -3.07 -7.36
CA ALA A 149 -53.46 -2.04 -8.27
C ALA A 149 -52.58 -1.00 -7.54
N GLY A 150 -52.87 -0.74 -6.26
CA GLY A 150 -52.07 0.15 -5.42
C GLY A 150 -50.65 -0.39 -5.16
N VAL A 151 -50.52 -1.68 -4.84
CA VAL A 151 -49.21 -2.32 -4.60
C VAL A 151 -48.42 -2.44 -5.90
N ILE A 152 -49.07 -2.78 -7.02
CA ILE A 152 -48.44 -2.79 -8.35
C ILE A 152 -47.86 -1.42 -8.69
N LEU A 153 -48.66 -0.36 -8.54
CA LEU A 153 -48.23 1.00 -8.84
C LEU A 153 -47.09 1.44 -7.91
N TRP A 154 -47.21 1.16 -6.60
CA TRP A 154 -46.16 1.44 -5.63
C TRP A 154 -44.85 0.73 -5.98
N PHE A 155 -44.91 -0.55 -6.35
CA PHE A 155 -43.73 -1.35 -6.69
C PHE A 155 -43.03 -0.79 -7.92
N VAL A 156 -43.75 -0.57 -9.02
CA VAL A 156 -43.20 -0.01 -10.27
C VAL A 156 -42.61 1.38 -10.04
N ALA A 157 -43.34 2.26 -9.33
CA ALA A 157 -42.86 3.60 -8.99
C ALA A 157 -41.59 3.53 -8.13
N THR A 158 -41.55 2.63 -7.16
CA THR A 158 -40.40 2.43 -6.29
C THR A 158 -39.17 1.97 -7.07
N VAL A 159 -39.30 1.00 -7.98
CA VAL A 159 -38.17 0.52 -8.81
C VAL A 159 -37.61 1.66 -9.67
N ALA A 160 -38.48 2.51 -10.23
CA ALA A 160 -38.07 3.69 -11.00
C ALA A 160 -37.35 4.72 -10.12
N VAL A 161 -37.94 5.08 -8.98
CA VAL A 161 -37.39 6.05 -8.03
C VAL A 161 -36.05 5.58 -7.47
N TRP A 162 -35.93 4.30 -7.12
CA TRP A 162 -34.68 3.72 -6.63
C TRP A 162 -33.57 3.75 -7.68
N SER A 163 -33.92 3.59 -8.96
CA SER A 163 -32.94 3.70 -10.07
C SER A 163 -32.39 5.12 -10.17
N VAL A 164 -33.24 6.14 -10.03
CA VAL A 164 -32.81 7.55 -9.96
C VAL A 164 -31.98 7.81 -8.70
N PHE A 165 -32.39 7.27 -7.55
CA PHE A 165 -31.64 7.37 -6.30
C PHE A 165 -30.22 6.80 -6.40
N ALA A 166 -30.04 5.70 -7.12
CA ALA A 166 -28.71 5.15 -7.38
C ALA A 166 -27.89 6.02 -8.35
N LEU A 167 -28.51 6.48 -9.45
CA LEU A 167 -27.82 7.30 -10.46
C LEU A 167 -27.45 8.71 -9.97
N GLN A 168 -28.18 9.27 -9.01
CA GLN A 168 -27.85 10.60 -8.47
C GLN A 168 -26.53 10.61 -7.71
N ASP A 169 -26.15 9.51 -7.06
CA ASP A 169 -24.85 9.38 -6.41
C ASP A 169 -23.74 9.49 -7.46
N SER A 170 -23.91 8.81 -8.59
CA SER A 170 -23.00 8.90 -9.73
C SER A 170 -22.97 10.30 -10.34
N ALA A 171 -24.11 10.99 -10.41
CA ALA A 171 -24.20 12.37 -10.88
C ALA A 171 -23.46 13.34 -9.94
N LEU A 172 -23.65 13.24 -8.62
CA LEU A 172 -22.94 14.03 -7.61
C LEU A 172 -21.43 13.81 -7.68
N SER A 173 -20.99 12.55 -7.82
CA SER A 173 -19.58 12.22 -8.02
C SER A 173 -19.02 12.81 -9.31
N GLY A 174 -19.76 12.72 -10.43
CA GLY A 174 -19.38 13.35 -11.70
C GLY A 174 -19.32 14.88 -11.63
N LEU A 175 -20.14 15.52 -10.81
CA LEU A 175 -20.10 16.96 -10.53
C LEU A 175 -19.01 17.35 -9.51
N ARG A 176 -18.14 16.42 -9.11
CA ARG A 176 -17.08 16.60 -8.08
C ARG A 176 -17.64 16.99 -6.70
N GLN A 177 -18.86 16.60 -6.40
CA GLN A 177 -19.58 16.87 -5.16
C GLN A 177 -19.79 15.60 -4.32
N SER A 178 -18.82 14.68 -4.36
CA SER A 178 -18.86 13.37 -3.68
C SER A 178 -19.04 13.46 -2.16
N ILE A 179 -18.81 14.62 -1.54
CA ILE A 179 -19.04 14.83 -0.10
C ILE A 179 -20.52 14.70 0.28
N TRP A 180 -21.45 14.96 -0.65
CA TRP A 180 -22.89 14.85 -0.43
C TRP A 180 -23.37 13.40 -0.41
N VAL A 181 -22.65 12.47 -1.02
CA VAL A 181 -23.01 11.04 -1.09
C VAL A 181 -23.03 10.36 0.29
N PRO A 182 -21.99 10.44 1.14
CA PRO A 182 -22.04 9.86 2.48
C PRO A 182 -23.05 10.59 3.39
N VAL A 183 -23.24 11.89 3.21
CA VAL A 183 -24.22 12.68 3.96
C VAL A 183 -25.64 12.23 3.65
N SER A 184 -26.03 12.16 2.38
CA SER A 184 -27.37 11.72 1.97
C SER A 184 -27.65 10.29 2.43
N LYS A 185 -26.68 9.38 2.32
CA LYS A 185 -26.79 7.99 2.78
C LYS A 185 -26.98 7.89 4.29
N THR A 186 -26.25 8.66 5.06
CA THR A 186 -26.37 8.65 6.53
C THR A 186 -27.73 9.15 6.98
N ILE A 187 -28.20 10.27 6.42
CA ILE A 187 -29.52 10.81 6.76
C ILE A 187 -30.62 9.84 6.30
N TYR A 188 -30.50 9.25 5.11
CA TYR A 188 -31.42 8.21 4.62
C TYR A 188 -31.53 7.04 5.60
N GLN A 189 -30.41 6.48 6.07
CA GLN A 189 -30.41 5.37 7.02
C GLN A 189 -31.08 5.74 8.35
N ILE A 190 -30.83 6.96 8.87
CA ILE A 190 -31.45 7.44 10.11
C ILE A 190 -32.96 7.58 9.94
N VAL A 191 -33.42 8.22 8.85
CA VAL A 191 -34.85 8.40 8.58
C VAL A 191 -35.55 7.05 8.40
N LYS A 192 -34.91 6.11 7.68
CA LYS A 192 -35.40 4.73 7.49
C LYS A 192 -35.62 4.02 8.83
N ILE A 193 -34.66 4.12 9.77
CA ILE A 193 -34.78 3.55 11.12
C ILE A 193 -35.90 4.23 11.91
N ALA A 194 -35.96 5.56 11.87
CA ALA A 194 -36.98 6.33 12.58
C ALA A 194 -38.40 6.04 12.09
N MET A 195 -38.58 5.74 10.79
CA MET A 195 -39.87 5.39 10.20
C MET A 195 -40.30 3.95 10.50
N LEU A 196 -39.38 3.01 10.68
CA LEU A 196 -39.72 1.61 10.91
C LEU A 196 -40.57 1.41 12.18
N ILE A 197 -40.19 2.05 13.28
CA ILE A 197 -40.84 1.87 14.59
C ILE A 197 -42.33 2.24 14.54
N PRO A 198 -42.74 3.47 14.13
CA PRO A 198 -44.16 3.82 14.11
C PRO A 198 -44.96 2.98 13.11
N LEU A 199 -44.37 2.59 11.97
CA LEU A 199 -45.03 1.73 10.99
C LEU A 199 -45.28 0.32 11.54
N ALA A 200 -44.29 -0.27 12.21
CA ALA A 200 -44.45 -1.58 12.83
C ALA A 200 -45.45 -1.54 14.01
N LEU A 201 -45.43 -0.47 14.82
CA LEU A 201 -46.40 -0.26 15.90
C LEU A 201 -47.83 -0.04 15.38
N ALA A 202 -48.00 0.43 14.15
CA ALA A 202 -49.30 0.55 13.49
C ALA A 202 -49.88 -0.81 13.03
N GLY A 203 -49.17 -1.93 13.26
CA GLY A 203 -49.62 -3.27 12.91
C GLY A 203 -49.37 -3.67 11.46
N LEU A 204 -48.59 -2.87 10.71
CA LEU A 204 -48.15 -3.21 9.35
C LEU A 204 -47.14 -4.37 9.40
N GLY A 205 -47.27 -5.33 8.49
CA GLY A 205 -46.39 -6.50 8.40
C GLY A 205 -45.16 -6.22 7.57
N TRP A 206 -45.07 -6.86 6.40
CA TRP A 206 -43.97 -6.64 5.45
C TRP A 206 -43.98 -5.19 4.90
N GLU A 207 -45.14 -4.55 4.90
CA GLU A 207 -45.36 -3.17 4.45
C GLU A 207 -44.59 -2.17 5.31
N ALA A 208 -44.42 -2.43 6.62
CA ALA A 208 -43.63 -1.56 7.50
C ALA A 208 -42.17 -1.48 7.03
N ILE A 209 -41.61 -2.63 6.67
CA ILE A 209 -40.23 -2.75 6.17
C ILE A 209 -40.14 -2.12 4.78
N ALA A 210 -41.08 -2.43 3.90
CA ALA A 210 -41.10 -1.89 2.55
C ALA A 210 -41.24 -0.35 2.54
N LEU A 211 -42.23 0.21 3.24
CA LEU A 211 -42.48 1.65 3.30
C LEU A 211 -41.36 2.41 3.99
N SER A 212 -40.78 1.86 5.08
CA SER A 212 -39.63 2.50 5.73
C SER A 212 -38.43 2.62 4.79
N TRP A 213 -38.23 1.66 3.88
CA TRP A 213 -37.19 1.71 2.86
C TRP A 213 -37.51 2.66 1.71
N THR A 214 -38.77 2.71 1.24
CA THR A 214 -39.13 3.40 -0.02
C THR A 214 -39.58 4.84 0.16
N ALA A 215 -40.30 5.15 1.25
CA ALA A 215 -40.85 6.48 1.47
C ALA A 215 -39.76 7.57 1.63
N PRO A 216 -38.66 7.34 2.38
CA PRO A 216 -37.58 8.33 2.44
C PRO A 216 -36.94 8.56 1.07
N VAL A 217 -36.77 7.52 0.26
CA VAL A 217 -36.10 7.61 -1.05
C VAL A 217 -36.83 8.61 -1.95
N MET A 218 -38.16 8.60 -1.96
CA MET A 218 -38.94 9.57 -2.75
C MET A 218 -38.61 11.01 -2.39
N VAL A 219 -38.55 11.32 -1.08
CA VAL A 219 -38.20 12.66 -0.58
C VAL A 219 -36.75 13.02 -0.91
N PHE A 220 -35.83 12.07 -0.71
CA PHE A 220 -34.41 12.27 -0.98
C PHE A 220 -34.12 12.51 -2.45
N VAL A 221 -34.73 11.74 -3.35
CA VAL A 221 -34.59 11.91 -4.80
C VAL A 221 -35.02 13.31 -5.20
N VAL A 222 -36.15 13.81 -4.70
CA VAL A 222 -36.59 15.18 -4.99
C VAL A 222 -35.60 16.21 -4.43
N ALA A 223 -35.24 16.11 -3.15
CA ALA A 223 -34.37 17.07 -2.49
C ALA A 223 -32.96 17.16 -3.13
N VAL A 224 -32.35 16.02 -3.41
CA VAL A 224 -31.01 15.93 -4.02
C VAL A 224 -31.05 16.39 -5.47
N ASN A 225 -32.10 16.04 -6.24
CA ASN A 225 -32.18 16.51 -7.62
C ASN A 225 -32.48 18.01 -7.73
N LEU A 226 -33.22 18.59 -6.77
CA LEU A 226 -33.33 20.04 -6.67
C LEU A 226 -31.96 20.69 -6.43
N LEU A 227 -31.13 20.14 -5.55
CA LEU A 227 -29.76 20.60 -5.34
C LEU A 227 -28.91 20.48 -6.62
N ILE A 228 -28.97 19.32 -7.29
CA ILE A 228 -28.21 19.04 -8.53
C ILE A 228 -28.60 20.06 -9.61
N PHE A 229 -29.87 20.15 -9.97
CA PHE A 229 -30.32 20.95 -11.11
C PHE A 229 -30.39 22.44 -10.83
N LYS A 230 -30.72 22.88 -9.60
CA LYS A 230 -30.81 24.32 -9.28
C LYS A 230 -29.49 24.96 -8.89
N ARG A 231 -28.53 24.21 -8.33
CA ARG A 231 -27.30 24.79 -7.77
C ARG A 231 -26.03 24.22 -8.38
N LEU A 232 -25.88 22.89 -8.46
CA LEU A 232 -24.61 22.26 -8.81
C LEU A 232 -24.35 22.26 -10.32
N VAL A 233 -25.36 21.96 -11.13
CA VAL A 233 -25.25 22.00 -12.59
C VAL A 233 -24.95 23.43 -13.07
N PRO A 234 -25.71 24.49 -12.71
CA PRO A 234 -25.41 25.86 -13.14
C PRO A 234 -24.00 26.33 -12.73
N SER A 235 -23.55 26.01 -11.51
CA SER A 235 -22.21 26.36 -11.02
C SER A 235 -21.09 25.70 -11.84
N THR A 236 -21.33 24.53 -12.43
CA THR A 236 -20.35 23.81 -13.26
C THR A 236 -20.30 24.37 -14.69
N GLN A 237 -21.44 24.87 -15.20
CA GLN A 237 -21.52 25.53 -16.51
C GLN A 237 -20.73 26.84 -16.54
N ALA A 238 -20.64 27.56 -15.43
CA ALA A 238 -19.93 28.84 -15.32
C ALA A 238 -18.39 28.72 -15.41
N VAL A 239 -17.82 27.51 -15.27
CA VAL A 239 -16.37 27.28 -15.11
C VAL A 239 -15.72 26.61 -16.34
N SER A 240 -16.51 26.05 -17.27
CA SER A 240 -15.97 25.13 -18.29
C SER A 240 -15.71 25.79 -19.66
N GLY A 241 -14.43 26.04 -19.96
CA GLY A 241 -13.91 26.24 -21.33
C GLY A 241 -13.22 24.98 -21.84
N HIS A 242 -13.54 24.56 -23.07
CA HIS A 242 -13.01 23.42 -23.84
C HIS A 242 -13.64 22.03 -23.57
N ALA A 243 -14.65 21.69 -24.38
CA ALA A 243 -15.19 20.33 -24.49
C ALA A 243 -14.33 19.51 -25.45
N HIS A 244 -13.63 18.48 -24.95
CA HIS A 244 -13.00 17.48 -25.82
C HIS A 244 -14.05 16.50 -26.37
N LEU A 245 -14.02 16.25 -27.68
CA LEU A 245 -14.85 15.25 -28.34
C LEU A 245 -14.37 13.85 -27.96
N ILE A 246 -15.30 13.03 -27.47
CA ILE A 246 -15.05 11.68 -26.94
C ILE A 246 -15.04 10.67 -28.09
N ASP A 247 -14.02 9.82 -28.17
CA ASP A 247 -13.96 8.68 -29.10
C ASP A 247 -14.88 7.53 -28.63
N SER A 248 -15.92 7.25 -29.42
CA SER A 248 -16.96 6.25 -29.16
C SER A 248 -16.48 4.80 -29.29
N ARG A 249 -15.37 4.54 -30.01
CA ARG A 249 -14.81 3.18 -30.15
C ARG A 249 -13.94 2.79 -28.96
N ALA A 250 -13.19 3.74 -28.40
CA ALA A 250 -12.49 3.55 -27.13
C ALA A 250 -13.47 3.30 -25.97
N MET A 251 -14.66 3.93 -26.04
CA MET A 251 -15.77 3.74 -25.11
C MET A 251 -16.26 2.29 -25.10
N ALA A 252 -16.68 1.74 -26.25
CA ALA A 252 -17.26 0.39 -26.33
C ALA A 252 -16.30 -0.74 -25.89
N ARG A 253 -14.99 -0.63 -26.18
CA ARG A 253 -14.00 -1.68 -25.89
C ARG A 253 -13.61 -1.78 -24.40
N PHE A 254 -13.71 -0.67 -23.66
CA PHE A 254 -13.43 -0.63 -22.22
C PHE A 254 -14.63 -1.10 -21.37
N PHE A 255 -15.86 -0.90 -21.88
CA PHE A 255 -17.08 -1.21 -21.13
C PHE A 255 -17.48 -2.69 -21.14
N GLY A 256 -17.02 -3.53 -22.06
CA GLY A 256 -17.55 -4.91 -22.19
C GLY A 256 -17.27 -5.81 -20.97
N TRP A 257 -15.99 -6.05 -20.65
CA TRP A 257 -15.63 -7.12 -19.70
C TRP A 257 -15.83 -6.76 -18.22
N ASP A 258 -15.41 -5.57 -17.80
CA ASP A 258 -15.57 -5.13 -16.39
C ASP A 258 -17.05 -4.95 -16.02
N TYR A 259 -17.88 -4.52 -16.98
CA TYR A 259 -19.33 -4.44 -16.79
C TYR A 259 -19.95 -5.83 -16.62
N ILE A 260 -19.56 -6.82 -17.43
CA ILE A 260 -20.04 -8.20 -17.27
C ILE A 260 -19.71 -8.72 -15.88
N GLY A 261 -18.48 -8.55 -15.41
CA GLY A 261 -18.08 -8.96 -14.06
C GLY A 261 -18.88 -8.27 -12.96
N SER A 262 -18.95 -6.94 -13.02
CA SER A 262 -19.66 -6.12 -12.03
C SER A 262 -21.15 -6.45 -11.96
N VAL A 263 -21.82 -6.61 -13.11
CA VAL A 263 -23.23 -7.01 -13.18
C VAL A 263 -23.41 -8.42 -12.66
N SER A 264 -22.49 -9.33 -12.96
CA SER A 264 -22.58 -10.72 -12.48
C SER A 264 -22.56 -10.78 -10.95
N MET A 265 -21.61 -10.08 -10.31
CA MET A 265 -21.55 -10.01 -8.85
C MET A 265 -22.77 -9.32 -8.27
N MET A 266 -23.23 -8.24 -8.89
CA MET A 266 -24.42 -7.52 -8.48
C MET A 266 -25.64 -8.44 -8.43
N VAL A 267 -25.88 -9.20 -9.52
CA VAL A 267 -26.95 -10.21 -9.57
C VAL A 267 -26.75 -11.28 -8.51
N ALA A 268 -25.52 -11.78 -8.32
CA ALA A 268 -25.26 -12.80 -7.31
C ALA A 268 -25.66 -12.32 -5.90
N TRP A 269 -25.22 -11.12 -5.51
CA TRP A 269 -25.51 -10.54 -4.20
C TRP A 269 -27.00 -10.33 -3.95
N THR A 270 -27.71 -9.88 -4.97
CA THR A 270 -29.08 -9.42 -4.81
C THR A 270 -30.10 -10.54 -5.07
N ALA A 271 -29.79 -11.52 -5.93
CA ALA A 271 -30.63 -12.70 -6.17
C ALA A 271 -30.56 -13.75 -5.04
N THR A 272 -29.46 -13.79 -4.28
CA THR A 272 -29.24 -14.81 -3.24
C THR A 272 -30.38 -14.90 -2.21
N PRO A 273 -30.83 -13.80 -1.57
CA PRO A 273 -31.95 -13.85 -0.64
C PRO A 273 -33.27 -14.30 -1.30
N LEU A 274 -33.48 -13.97 -2.57
CA LEU A 274 -34.68 -14.35 -3.32
C LEU A 274 -34.75 -15.85 -3.56
N VAL A 275 -33.61 -16.47 -3.91
CA VAL A 275 -33.51 -17.92 -4.09
C VAL A 275 -33.85 -18.64 -2.78
N VAL A 276 -33.31 -18.17 -1.65
CA VAL A 276 -33.59 -18.77 -0.34
C VAL A 276 -35.06 -18.60 0.06
N LEU A 277 -35.63 -17.40 -0.09
CA LEU A 277 -37.04 -17.15 0.19
C LEU A 277 -37.94 -18.11 -0.61
N ASN A 278 -37.70 -18.20 -1.92
CA ASN A 278 -38.57 -18.95 -2.81
C ASN A 278 -38.54 -20.45 -2.47
N LEU A 279 -37.34 -20.99 -2.23
CA LEU A 279 -37.17 -22.42 -1.99
C LEU A 279 -37.61 -22.86 -0.59
N VAL A 280 -37.42 -22.02 0.45
CA VAL A 280 -37.61 -22.47 1.84
C VAL A 280 -38.85 -21.87 2.49
N GLY A 281 -39.10 -20.56 2.39
CA GLY A 281 -40.21 -19.92 3.13
C GLY A 281 -39.84 -18.55 3.67
N ALA A 282 -40.83 -17.70 3.88
CA ALA A 282 -40.62 -16.37 4.47
C ALA A 282 -40.07 -16.47 5.90
N ALA A 283 -40.69 -17.28 6.76
CA ALA A 283 -40.25 -17.45 8.15
C ALA A 283 -38.82 -18.03 8.24
N GLU A 284 -38.53 -19.13 7.54
CA GLU A 284 -37.20 -19.77 7.55
C GLU A 284 -36.11 -18.91 6.88
N SER A 285 -36.47 -18.07 5.90
CA SER A 285 -35.52 -17.14 5.28
C SER A 285 -35.09 -15.98 6.17
N ALA A 286 -35.82 -15.67 7.25
CA ALA A 286 -35.53 -14.52 8.11
C ALA A 286 -34.16 -14.67 8.81
N SER A 287 -33.87 -15.86 9.34
CA SER A 287 -32.57 -16.16 9.97
C SER A 287 -31.41 -16.08 8.99
N PHE A 288 -31.63 -16.55 7.75
CA PHE A 288 -30.65 -16.41 6.67
C PHE A 288 -30.41 -14.94 6.32
N PHE A 289 -31.47 -14.15 6.18
CA PHE A 289 -31.37 -12.76 5.75
C PHE A 289 -30.57 -11.89 6.74
N VAL A 290 -30.75 -12.12 8.05
CA VAL A 290 -29.94 -11.45 9.09
C VAL A 290 -28.47 -11.85 8.98
N ALA A 291 -28.18 -13.15 8.87
CA ALA A 291 -26.80 -13.65 8.70
C ALA A 291 -26.15 -13.13 7.41
N TRP A 292 -26.90 -13.08 6.31
CA TRP A 292 -26.49 -12.52 5.02
C TRP A 292 -26.15 -11.02 5.10
N THR A 293 -26.90 -10.26 5.88
CA THR A 293 -26.64 -8.83 6.10
C THR A 293 -25.34 -8.61 6.89
N ILE A 294 -25.08 -9.45 7.90
CA ILE A 294 -23.80 -9.42 8.62
C ILE A 294 -22.65 -9.80 7.68
N PHE A 295 -22.82 -10.87 6.89
CA PHE A 295 -21.83 -11.33 5.91
C PHE A 295 -21.45 -10.25 4.88
N THR A 296 -22.46 -9.65 4.24
CA THR A 296 -22.25 -8.60 3.23
C THR A 296 -21.55 -7.38 3.83
N SER A 297 -21.86 -7.03 5.09
CA SER A 297 -21.16 -5.98 5.83
C SER A 297 -19.67 -6.29 6.02
N LEU A 298 -19.33 -7.52 6.42
CA LEU A 298 -17.93 -7.97 6.55
C LEU A 298 -17.21 -7.97 5.20
N TYR A 299 -17.89 -8.42 4.14
CA TYR A 299 -17.37 -8.39 2.78
C TYR A 299 -17.00 -6.96 2.35
N TYR A 300 -17.89 -5.99 2.57
CA TYR A 300 -17.62 -4.60 2.19
C TYR A 300 -16.41 -4.01 2.93
N VAL A 301 -16.27 -4.30 4.22
CA VAL A 301 -15.08 -3.91 5.00
C VAL A 301 -13.80 -4.49 4.38
N GLY A 302 -13.80 -5.77 4.02
CA GLY A 302 -12.68 -6.42 3.33
C GLY A 302 -12.37 -5.79 1.96
N SER A 303 -13.41 -5.49 1.18
CA SER A 303 -13.28 -4.92 -0.16
C SER A 303 -12.81 -3.45 -0.19
N SER A 304 -13.09 -2.66 0.86
CA SER A 304 -12.67 -1.26 0.98
C SER A 304 -11.15 -1.07 0.87
N MET A 305 -10.37 -2.02 1.40
CA MET A 305 -8.91 -2.02 1.26
C MET A 305 -8.46 -2.32 -0.17
N GLY A 306 -9.16 -3.19 -0.87
CA GLY A 306 -8.92 -3.49 -2.29
C GLY A 306 -9.11 -2.26 -3.18
N LEU A 307 -10.04 -1.36 -2.85
CA LEU A 307 -10.27 -0.11 -3.57
C LEU A 307 -9.13 0.90 -3.35
N SER A 308 -8.62 0.98 -2.12
CA SER A 308 -7.46 1.82 -1.79
C SER A 308 -6.19 1.31 -2.48
N LEU A 309 -6.00 -0.01 -2.57
CA LEU A 309 -4.90 -0.62 -3.33
C LEU A 309 -4.98 -0.27 -4.82
N LEU A 310 -6.17 -0.26 -5.39
CA LEU A 310 -6.38 0.07 -6.80
C LEU A 310 -6.07 1.54 -7.09
N ALA A 311 -6.42 2.46 -6.19
CA ALA A 311 -6.12 3.88 -6.31
C ALA A 311 -4.60 4.16 -6.23
N GLU A 312 -3.91 3.58 -5.26
CA GLU A 312 -2.47 3.81 -5.05
C GLU A 312 -1.61 3.02 -6.06
N GLY A 313 -2.03 1.80 -6.41
CA GLY A 313 -1.35 0.95 -7.40
C GLY A 313 -1.47 1.46 -8.83
N ALA A 314 -2.50 2.26 -9.14
CA ALA A 314 -2.62 2.94 -10.43
C ALA A 314 -1.65 4.14 -10.57
N SER A 315 -1.28 4.78 -9.46
CA SER A 315 -0.30 5.87 -9.44
C SER A 315 1.15 5.40 -9.36
N ASP A 316 1.43 4.23 -8.76
CA ASP A 316 2.79 3.72 -8.56
C ASP A 316 2.89 2.20 -8.80
N ALA A 317 3.00 1.82 -10.07
CA ALA A 317 3.07 0.42 -10.48
C ALA A 317 4.31 -0.32 -9.92
N GLY A 318 5.38 0.41 -9.56
CA GLY A 318 6.61 -0.15 -9.00
C GLY A 318 6.44 -0.69 -7.57
N ARG A 319 5.45 -0.19 -6.83
CA ARG A 319 5.16 -0.60 -5.44
C ARG A 319 3.98 -1.54 -5.30
N LEU A 320 3.36 -1.97 -6.40
CA LEU A 320 2.11 -2.74 -6.38
C LEU A 320 2.19 -4.00 -5.51
N ARG A 321 3.35 -4.65 -5.45
CA ARG A 321 3.56 -5.88 -4.66
C ARG A 321 3.60 -5.62 -3.15
N SER A 322 4.34 -4.60 -2.72
CA SER A 322 4.42 -4.21 -1.30
C SER A 322 3.09 -3.63 -0.84
N LEU A 323 2.47 -2.78 -1.66
CA LEU A 323 1.12 -2.26 -1.42
C LEU A 323 0.08 -3.39 -1.32
N ALA A 324 0.16 -4.41 -2.17
CA ALA A 324 -0.74 -5.56 -2.10
C ALA A 324 -0.52 -6.42 -0.85
N ALA A 325 0.74 -6.62 -0.43
CA ALA A 325 1.06 -7.34 0.80
C ALA A 325 0.59 -6.55 2.05
N ASP A 326 0.79 -5.24 2.06
CA ASP A 326 0.31 -4.37 3.13
C ASP A 326 -1.22 -4.33 3.18
N ALA A 327 -1.89 -4.18 2.03
CA ALA A 327 -3.35 -4.26 1.95
C ALA A 327 -3.87 -5.64 2.39
N ALA A 328 -3.19 -6.73 2.02
CA ALA A 328 -3.55 -8.08 2.44
C ALA A 328 -3.43 -8.25 3.96
N VAL A 329 -2.30 -7.88 4.56
CA VAL A 329 -2.13 -8.01 6.01
C VAL A 329 -3.10 -7.09 6.76
N MET A 330 -3.29 -5.86 6.30
CA MET A 330 -4.15 -4.88 6.98
C MET A 330 -5.66 -5.15 6.80
N SER A 331 -6.08 -5.87 5.76
CA SER A 331 -7.48 -6.28 5.58
C SER A 331 -7.77 -7.65 6.19
N VAL A 332 -6.89 -8.63 5.98
CA VAL A 332 -7.11 -10.02 6.39
C VAL A 332 -6.86 -10.21 7.88
N LEU A 333 -5.85 -9.57 8.49
CA LEU A 333 -5.54 -9.81 9.91
C LEU A 333 -6.64 -9.32 10.87
N PRO A 334 -7.19 -8.09 10.74
CA PRO A 334 -8.34 -7.68 11.56
C PRO A 334 -9.58 -8.51 11.26
N LEU A 335 -9.78 -8.90 10.00
CA LEU A 335 -10.88 -9.76 9.59
C LEU A 335 -10.77 -11.16 10.22
N LEU A 336 -9.58 -11.75 10.29
CA LEU A 336 -9.36 -13.03 10.97
C LEU A 336 -9.70 -12.97 12.45
N GLY A 337 -9.32 -11.88 13.14
CA GLY A 337 -9.70 -11.66 14.54
C GLY A 337 -11.22 -11.54 14.70
N LEU A 338 -11.88 -10.79 13.81
CA LEU A 338 -13.33 -10.64 13.81
C LEU A 338 -14.05 -11.95 13.46
N VAL A 339 -13.50 -12.75 12.55
CA VAL A 339 -14.04 -14.07 12.19
C VAL A 339 -13.88 -15.05 13.34
N ALA A 340 -12.72 -15.09 14.01
CA ALA A 340 -12.54 -15.91 15.20
C ALA A 340 -13.57 -15.53 16.29
N LEU A 341 -13.79 -14.23 16.50
CA LEU A 341 -14.83 -13.73 17.39
C LEU A 341 -16.22 -14.19 16.95
N MET A 342 -16.58 -14.00 15.67
CA MET A 342 -17.89 -14.41 15.16
C MET A 342 -18.11 -15.93 15.18
N LEU A 343 -17.08 -16.75 15.02
CA LEU A 343 -17.21 -18.20 15.10
C LEU A 343 -17.61 -18.65 16.52
N VAL A 344 -17.01 -18.03 17.54
CA VAL A 344 -17.32 -18.30 18.95
C VAL A 344 -18.65 -17.67 19.37
N PHE A 345 -18.86 -16.39 19.02
CA PHE A 345 -19.99 -15.59 19.48
C PHE A 345 -21.17 -15.57 18.51
N ALA A 346 -21.20 -16.39 17.44
CA ALA A 346 -22.31 -16.43 16.48
C ALA A 346 -23.68 -16.60 17.15
N HIS A 347 -23.77 -17.52 18.11
CA HIS A 347 -25.03 -17.76 18.83
C HIS A 347 -25.45 -16.56 19.70
N PRO A 348 -24.58 -16.01 20.57
CA PRO A 348 -24.86 -14.74 21.25
C PRO A 348 -25.25 -13.59 20.29
N VAL A 349 -24.53 -13.41 19.19
CA VAL A 349 -24.82 -12.35 18.21
C VAL A 349 -26.21 -12.53 17.60
N MET A 350 -26.56 -13.75 17.19
CA MET A 350 -27.88 -14.04 16.64
C MET A 350 -29.00 -13.95 17.69
N SER A 351 -28.71 -14.27 18.96
CA SER A 351 -29.68 -14.18 20.05
C SER A 351 -30.16 -12.74 20.33
N VAL A 352 -29.36 -11.74 19.97
CA VAL A 352 -29.75 -10.31 20.08
C VAL A 352 -31.00 -10.01 19.24
N PHE A 353 -31.11 -10.64 18.06
CA PHE A 353 -32.27 -10.54 17.17
C PHE A 353 -33.46 -11.39 17.63
N GLY A 354 -33.25 -12.34 18.54
CA GLY A 354 -34.28 -13.18 19.15
C GLY A 354 -33.86 -14.65 19.25
N ALA A 355 -34.48 -15.40 20.15
CA ALA A 355 -34.14 -16.82 20.37
C ALA A 355 -34.33 -17.68 19.11
N ALA A 356 -35.38 -17.39 18.33
CA ALA A 356 -35.69 -18.10 17.08
C ALA A 356 -34.66 -17.85 15.95
N TYR A 357 -33.85 -16.79 16.05
CA TYR A 357 -32.76 -16.52 15.10
C TYR A 357 -31.45 -17.24 15.48
N ALA A 358 -31.29 -17.62 16.74
CA ALA A 358 -30.04 -18.11 17.28
C ALA A 358 -29.77 -19.60 17.00
N THR A 359 -30.81 -20.40 16.81
CA THR A 359 -30.72 -21.85 16.56
C THR A 359 -30.16 -22.16 15.17
N GLU A 360 -30.81 -21.67 14.12
CA GLU A 360 -30.36 -21.89 12.73
C GLU A 360 -29.39 -20.81 12.25
N GLY A 361 -29.66 -19.54 12.59
CA GLY A 361 -28.88 -18.41 12.10
C GLY A 361 -27.43 -18.41 12.56
N ALA A 362 -27.12 -19.00 13.72
CA ALA A 362 -25.75 -19.08 14.21
C ALA A 362 -24.86 -19.97 13.32
N SER A 363 -25.38 -21.10 12.85
CA SER A 363 -24.64 -22.00 11.94
C SER A 363 -24.44 -21.35 10.57
N ILE A 364 -25.48 -20.69 10.04
CA ILE A 364 -25.40 -19.92 8.78
C ILE A 364 -24.33 -18.82 8.89
N LEU A 365 -24.33 -18.06 9.99
CA LEU A 365 -23.37 -16.99 10.24
C LEU A 365 -21.93 -17.51 10.30
N ARG A 366 -21.68 -18.67 10.93
CA ARG A 366 -20.34 -19.29 10.97
C ARG A 366 -19.80 -19.63 9.58
N VAL A 367 -20.65 -20.17 8.71
CA VAL A 367 -20.25 -20.49 7.32
C VAL A 367 -19.92 -19.22 6.54
N PHE A 368 -20.77 -18.19 6.67
CA PHE A 368 -20.53 -16.92 6.00
C PHE A 368 -19.30 -16.17 6.52
N THR A 369 -19.02 -16.23 7.82
CA THR A 369 -17.80 -15.60 8.37
C THR A 369 -16.55 -16.26 7.83
N LEU A 370 -16.55 -17.59 7.64
CA LEU A 370 -15.48 -18.28 6.91
C LEU A 370 -15.38 -17.82 5.44
N ALA A 371 -16.52 -17.70 4.75
CA ALA A 371 -16.57 -17.21 3.37
C ALA A 371 -16.04 -15.76 3.24
N SER A 372 -16.18 -14.94 4.28
CA SER A 372 -15.68 -13.56 4.31
C SER A 372 -14.14 -13.49 4.23
N VAL A 373 -13.43 -14.46 4.84
CA VAL A 373 -11.96 -14.53 4.76
C VAL A 373 -11.52 -14.84 3.34
N VAL A 374 -12.16 -15.82 2.71
CA VAL A 374 -11.84 -16.24 1.33
C VAL A 374 -12.14 -15.11 0.35
N SER A 375 -13.27 -14.43 0.52
CA SER A 375 -13.65 -13.32 -0.34
C SER A 375 -12.74 -12.09 -0.20
N ALA A 376 -12.14 -11.85 0.98
CA ALA A 376 -11.12 -10.81 1.13
C ALA A 376 -9.88 -11.10 0.29
N VAL A 377 -9.41 -12.36 0.26
CA VAL A 377 -8.29 -12.79 -0.60
C VAL A 377 -8.63 -12.62 -2.07
N LEU A 378 -9.83 -13.05 -2.48
CA LEU A 378 -10.31 -12.88 -3.85
C LEU A 378 -10.39 -11.40 -4.24
N SER A 379 -10.89 -10.53 -3.35
CA SER A 379 -10.98 -9.10 -3.59
C SER A 379 -9.62 -8.46 -3.84
N ILE A 380 -8.58 -8.84 -3.11
CA ILE A 380 -7.21 -8.35 -3.33
C ILE A 380 -6.71 -8.76 -4.72
N TYR A 381 -6.93 -10.02 -5.10
CA TYR A 381 -6.57 -10.47 -6.44
C TYR A 381 -7.32 -9.68 -7.52
N LEU A 382 -8.64 -9.51 -7.39
CA LEU A 382 -9.44 -8.78 -8.37
C LEU A 382 -8.96 -7.33 -8.48
N SER A 383 -8.59 -6.68 -7.37
CA SER A 383 -7.96 -5.36 -7.39
C SER A 383 -6.64 -5.35 -8.18
N ILE A 384 -5.74 -6.31 -7.92
CA ILE A 384 -4.46 -6.42 -8.66
C ILE A 384 -4.72 -6.67 -10.14
N ALA A 385 -5.65 -7.57 -10.48
CA ALA A 385 -6.00 -7.91 -11.84
C ALA A 385 -6.57 -6.70 -12.58
N ARG A 386 -7.42 -5.90 -11.92
CA ARG A 386 -7.92 -4.62 -12.46
C ARG A 386 -6.79 -3.62 -12.68
N THR A 387 -5.86 -3.47 -11.74
CA THR A 387 -4.68 -2.58 -11.90
C THR A 387 -3.78 -3.02 -13.06
N LYS A 388 -3.61 -4.33 -13.27
CA LYS A 388 -2.82 -4.89 -14.39
C LYS A 388 -3.56 -4.90 -15.74
N GLY A 389 -4.82 -4.46 -15.78
CA GLY A 389 -5.64 -4.47 -17.00
C GLY A 389 -6.16 -5.85 -17.40
N TRP A 390 -6.13 -6.85 -16.51
CA TRP A 390 -6.56 -8.23 -16.78
C TRP A 390 -8.08 -8.41 -16.67
N MET A 391 -8.84 -7.53 -17.32
CA MET A 391 -10.30 -7.42 -17.17
C MET A 391 -11.07 -8.69 -17.57
N ARG A 392 -10.52 -9.50 -18.49
CA ARG A 392 -11.08 -10.82 -18.83
C ARG A 392 -11.05 -11.79 -17.65
N SER A 393 -9.96 -11.78 -16.89
CA SER A 393 -9.80 -12.64 -15.71
C SER A 393 -10.72 -12.21 -14.58
N VAL A 394 -10.91 -10.89 -14.41
CA VAL A 394 -11.86 -10.31 -13.45
C VAL A 394 -13.28 -10.75 -13.81
N ALA A 395 -13.70 -10.53 -15.06
CA ALA A 395 -15.02 -10.91 -15.55
C ALA A 395 -15.29 -12.41 -15.40
N ALA A 396 -14.31 -13.25 -15.74
CA ALA A 396 -14.42 -14.71 -15.62
C ALA A 396 -14.58 -15.15 -14.16
N ALA A 397 -13.80 -14.59 -13.23
CA ALA A 397 -13.91 -14.91 -11.81
C ALA A 397 -15.26 -14.48 -11.21
N GLU A 398 -15.73 -13.28 -11.54
CA GLU A 398 -17.00 -12.74 -11.07
C GLU A 398 -18.22 -13.47 -11.67
N PHE A 399 -18.17 -13.82 -12.95
CA PHE A 399 -19.19 -14.64 -13.60
C PHE A 399 -19.20 -16.07 -13.07
N ALA A 400 -18.03 -16.69 -12.86
CA ALA A 400 -17.95 -18.01 -12.24
C ALA A 400 -18.53 -18.02 -10.82
N THR A 401 -18.27 -16.96 -10.04
CA THR A 401 -18.85 -16.79 -8.70
C THR A 401 -20.38 -16.78 -8.75
N LEU A 402 -20.96 -16.00 -9.67
CA LEU A 402 -22.41 -15.97 -9.88
C LEU A 402 -22.98 -17.37 -10.19
N ILE A 403 -22.42 -18.06 -11.18
CA ILE A 403 -22.91 -19.36 -11.63
C ILE A 403 -22.80 -20.42 -10.53
N ILE A 404 -21.67 -20.48 -9.83
CA ILE A 404 -21.46 -21.46 -8.77
C ILE A 404 -22.34 -21.13 -7.56
N ALA A 405 -22.39 -19.87 -7.10
CA ALA A 405 -23.13 -19.49 -5.91
C ALA A 405 -24.64 -19.72 -6.08
N LEU A 406 -25.23 -19.28 -7.20
CA LEU A 406 -26.66 -19.46 -7.44
C LEU A 406 -27.00 -20.88 -7.91
N GLY A 407 -26.17 -21.48 -8.76
CA GLY A 407 -26.38 -22.84 -9.28
C GLY A 407 -26.26 -23.90 -8.19
N ALA A 408 -25.16 -23.90 -7.43
CA ALA A 408 -25.01 -24.80 -6.29
C ALA A 408 -25.99 -24.43 -5.16
N GLY A 409 -26.28 -23.13 -4.97
CA GLY A 409 -27.25 -22.66 -3.98
C GLY A 409 -28.65 -23.21 -4.23
N ALA A 410 -29.13 -23.20 -5.47
CA ALA A 410 -30.45 -23.75 -5.80
C ALA A 410 -30.57 -25.25 -5.49
N ILE A 411 -29.46 -26.00 -5.56
CA ILE A 411 -29.42 -27.43 -5.24
C ILE A 411 -29.31 -27.63 -3.72
N LEU A 412 -28.32 -27.01 -3.09
CA LEU A 412 -28.01 -27.19 -1.67
C LEU A 412 -29.11 -26.65 -0.76
N VAL A 413 -29.81 -25.58 -1.16
CA VAL A 413 -30.95 -25.08 -0.37
C VAL A 413 -32.10 -26.07 -0.32
N ARG A 414 -32.31 -26.85 -1.39
CA ARG A 414 -33.37 -27.88 -1.40
C ARG A 414 -33.06 -29.06 -0.49
N SER A 415 -31.78 -29.39 -0.28
CA SER A 415 -31.36 -30.52 0.54
C SER A 415 -31.09 -30.16 1.99
N GLU A 416 -30.53 -28.97 2.25
CA GLU A 416 -30.03 -28.56 3.57
C GLU A 416 -30.80 -27.36 4.17
N GLY A 417 -31.76 -26.79 3.46
CA GLY A 417 -32.45 -25.57 3.87
C GLY A 417 -31.57 -24.31 3.70
N PRO A 418 -31.82 -23.23 4.46
CA PRO A 418 -31.17 -21.93 4.22
C PRO A 418 -29.64 -21.95 4.35
N ILE A 419 -29.08 -22.85 5.17
CA ILE A 419 -27.62 -23.01 5.32
C ILE A 419 -26.94 -23.51 4.04
N GLY A 420 -27.66 -24.25 3.18
CA GLY A 420 -27.13 -24.72 1.90
C GLY A 420 -26.68 -23.58 0.99
N MET A 421 -27.34 -22.41 1.06
CA MET A 421 -26.91 -21.21 0.33
C MET A 421 -25.58 -20.66 0.88
N ALA A 422 -25.38 -20.72 2.20
CA ALA A 422 -24.10 -20.30 2.79
C ALA A 422 -22.95 -21.22 2.34
N HIS A 423 -23.20 -22.53 2.28
CA HIS A 423 -22.23 -23.49 1.73
C HIS A 423 -21.94 -23.23 0.26
N ALA A 424 -22.96 -22.91 -0.55
CA ALA A 424 -22.77 -22.57 -1.96
C ALA A 424 -21.89 -21.33 -2.17
N TRP A 425 -22.08 -20.28 -1.36
CA TRP A 425 -21.23 -19.09 -1.41
C TRP A 425 -19.79 -19.37 -0.98
N LEU A 426 -19.60 -20.16 0.09
CA LEU A 426 -18.26 -20.59 0.50
C LEU A 426 -17.57 -21.40 -0.60
N LEU A 427 -18.29 -22.34 -1.22
CA LEU A 427 -17.80 -23.15 -2.34
C LEU A 427 -17.41 -22.28 -3.53
N ALA A 428 -18.27 -21.35 -3.95
CA ALA A 428 -18.00 -20.43 -5.05
C ALA A 428 -16.71 -19.63 -4.79
N MET A 429 -16.58 -19.05 -3.60
CA MET A 429 -15.41 -18.27 -3.22
C MET A 429 -14.14 -19.12 -3.19
N LEU A 430 -14.18 -20.34 -2.64
CA LEU A 430 -13.04 -21.26 -2.61
C LEU A 430 -12.60 -21.68 -4.02
N VAL A 431 -13.54 -22.16 -4.84
CA VAL A 431 -13.24 -22.65 -6.20
C VAL A 431 -12.65 -21.55 -7.06
N VAL A 432 -13.25 -20.36 -7.05
CA VAL A 432 -12.77 -19.22 -7.84
C VAL A 432 -11.40 -18.75 -7.34
N THR A 433 -11.20 -18.66 -6.02
CA THR A 433 -9.91 -18.25 -5.43
C THR A 433 -8.80 -19.24 -5.76
N LEU A 434 -9.07 -20.55 -5.66
CA LEU A 434 -8.13 -21.61 -6.04
C LEU A 434 -7.84 -21.59 -7.54
N GLY A 435 -8.86 -21.47 -8.39
CA GLY A 435 -8.69 -21.42 -9.84
C GLY A 435 -7.85 -20.22 -10.29
N VAL A 436 -8.10 -19.06 -9.69
CA VAL A 436 -7.28 -17.86 -9.86
C VAL A 436 -5.84 -18.08 -9.37
N GLY A 437 -5.66 -18.71 -8.22
CA GLY A 437 -4.34 -19.03 -7.67
C GLY A 437 -3.53 -19.96 -8.58
N VAL A 438 -4.18 -20.98 -9.14
CA VAL A 438 -3.59 -21.91 -10.13
C VAL A 438 -3.25 -21.17 -11.42
N LEU A 439 -4.15 -20.34 -11.94
CA LEU A 439 -3.89 -19.55 -13.15
C LEU A 439 -2.69 -18.61 -12.92
N ALA A 440 -2.63 -17.95 -11.77
CA ALA A 440 -1.51 -17.09 -11.39
C ALA A 440 -0.19 -17.86 -11.32
N LEU A 441 -0.19 -19.08 -10.76
CA LEU A 441 0.97 -19.98 -10.71
C LEU A 441 1.46 -20.39 -12.10
N VAL A 442 0.54 -20.78 -12.98
CA VAL A 442 0.86 -21.31 -14.31
C VAL A 442 1.33 -20.20 -15.26
N THR A 443 0.72 -19.01 -15.17
CA THR A 443 1.05 -17.87 -16.04
C THR A 443 2.26 -17.08 -15.55
N SER A 444 2.54 -17.07 -14.24
CA SER A 444 3.65 -16.32 -13.65
C SER A 444 4.93 -17.15 -13.57
N ARG A 445 5.48 -17.58 -14.71
CA ARG A 445 6.84 -18.20 -14.76
C ARG A 445 7.97 -17.28 -14.23
N ARG A 446 7.70 -16.00 -13.99
CA ARG A 446 8.64 -15.00 -13.45
C ARG A 446 8.62 -14.82 -11.92
N HIS A 447 7.63 -15.34 -11.18
CA HIS A 447 7.49 -15.10 -9.75
C HIS A 447 7.02 -16.34 -8.98
N SER A 448 7.83 -16.82 -8.04
CA SER A 448 7.54 -18.00 -7.21
C SER A 448 6.55 -17.65 -6.09
N MET A 449 5.70 -18.59 -5.65
CA MET A 449 4.93 -18.51 -4.39
C MET A 449 5.79 -18.09 -3.20
N HIS A 450 7.08 -18.44 -3.23
CA HIS A 450 8.07 -18.05 -2.25
C HIS A 450 8.26 -16.52 -2.17
N ASP A 451 8.22 -15.81 -3.30
CA ASP A 451 8.37 -14.35 -3.35
C ASP A 451 7.17 -13.62 -2.75
N TRP A 452 5.98 -14.21 -2.90
CA TRP A 452 4.76 -13.69 -2.29
C TRP A 452 4.74 -13.97 -0.78
N GLY A 453 5.12 -15.19 -0.36
CA GLY A 453 5.28 -15.53 1.05
C GLY A 453 6.29 -14.64 1.78
N LEU A 454 7.40 -14.29 1.13
CA LEU A 454 8.39 -13.36 1.66
C LEU A 454 7.84 -11.93 1.81
N ALA A 455 7.06 -11.44 0.83
CA ALA A 455 6.42 -10.13 0.91
C ALA A 455 5.40 -10.07 2.06
N VAL A 456 4.56 -11.10 2.21
CA VAL A 456 3.61 -11.22 3.33
C VAL A 456 4.34 -11.29 4.68
N ALA A 457 5.41 -12.08 4.77
CA ALA A 457 6.19 -12.18 6.00
C ALA A 457 6.91 -10.86 6.36
N ALA A 458 7.35 -10.09 5.37
CA ALA A 458 7.94 -8.77 5.58
C ALA A 458 6.88 -7.75 6.08
N SER A 459 5.68 -7.74 5.49
CA SER A 459 4.56 -6.91 5.96
C SER A 459 4.05 -7.33 7.35
N LEU A 460 4.02 -8.64 7.65
CA LEU A 460 3.70 -9.12 9.01
C LEU A 460 4.74 -8.65 10.03
N LYS A 461 6.03 -8.67 9.68
CA LYS A 461 7.11 -8.18 10.56
C LYS A 461 7.02 -6.67 10.78
N SER A 462 6.71 -5.90 9.74
CA SER A 462 6.56 -4.44 9.85
C SER A 462 5.36 -4.08 10.74
N LEU A 463 4.23 -4.77 10.59
CA LEU A 463 3.08 -4.63 11.50
C LEU A 463 3.43 -5.07 12.92
N SER A 464 4.10 -6.23 13.10
CA SER A 464 4.44 -6.69 14.45
C SER A 464 5.35 -5.70 15.19
N ALA A 465 6.27 -5.04 14.49
CA ALA A 465 7.12 -4.00 15.07
C ALA A 465 6.35 -2.72 15.45
N GLN A 466 5.17 -2.49 14.85
CA GLN A 466 4.29 -1.36 15.15
C GLN A 466 3.34 -1.64 16.33
N PHE A 467 2.92 -2.90 16.53
CA PHE A 467 1.93 -3.29 17.54
C PHE A 467 2.52 -3.97 18.78
N LEU A 468 3.65 -4.68 18.66
CA LEU A 468 4.32 -5.33 19.78
C LEU A 468 5.55 -4.49 20.20
N PRO A 469 5.68 -4.12 21.48
CA PRO A 469 6.84 -3.36 21.98
C PRO A 469 8.16 -4.16 21.96
N PHE A 470 8.11 -5.44 21.58
CA PHE A 470 9.27 -6.33 21.46
C PHE A 470 10.03 -6.06 20.17
N GLY A 471 10.92 -5.07 20.22
CA GLY A 471 11.84 -4.77 19.11
C GLY A 471 12.17 -3.29 18.91
N ARG A 472 11.73 -2.39 19.81
CA ARG A 472 12.35 -1.05 19.87
C ARG A 472 13.84 -1.27 20.11
N ARG A 473 14.67 -1.04 19.08
CA ARG A 473 16.12 -0.95 19.23
C ARG A 473 16.36 0.03 20.38
N GLN A 474 17.04 -0.41 21.44
CA GLN A 474 17.52 0.51 22.47
C GLN A 474 18.32 1.58 21.72
N GLY A 475 17.86 2.83 21.79
CA GLY A 475 18.64 3.94 21.27
C GLY A 475 19.98 3.97 21.99
N ILE A 476 21.06 4.24 21.25
CA ILE A 476 22.35 4.52 21.90
C ILE A 476 22.13 5.78 22.75
N SER A 477 22.66 5.80 23.97
CA SER A 477 22.67 7.01 24.79
C SER A 477 23.42 8.11 24.03
N VAL A 478 22.82 9.29 23.93
CA VAL A 478 23.54 10.46 23.41
C VAL A 478 24.58 10.84 24.48
N PRO A 479 25.87 10.99 24.16
CA PRO A 479 26.87 11.36 25.15
C PRO A 479 26.56 12.74 25.72
N ASP A 480 26.78 12.92 27.02
CA ASP A 480 26.60 14.22 27.67
C ASP A 480 27.69 15.22 27.22
N ASP A 481 27.38 16.52 27.26
CA ASP A 481 28.33 17.58 26.89
C ASP A 481 29.66 17.48 27.66
N ALA A 482 29.64 16.96 28.89
CA ALA A 482 30.83 16.75 29.71
C ALA A 482 31.79 15.71 29.10
N GLU A 483 31.25 14.65 28.49
CA GLU A 483 32.01 13.59 27.81
C GLU A 483 32.57 14.08 26.46
N LEU A 484 31.85 14.97 25.78
CA LEU A 484 32.22 15.53 24.48
C LEU A 484 33.26 16.65 24.53
N ARG A 485 33.22 17.51 25.55
CA ARG A 485 34.15 18.64 25.72
C ARG A 485 35.63 18.31 25.50
N PRO A 486 36.21 17.25 26.11
CA PRO A 486 37.63 16.94 25.91
C PRO A 486 37.94 16.58 24.45
N LEU A 487 37.04 15.86 23.77
CA LEU A 487 37.19 15.48 22.36
C LEU A 487 37.04 16.70 21.43
N LEU A 488 36.08 17.58 21.70
CA LEU A 488 35.85 18.81 20.92
C LEU A 488 37.03 19.79 21.04
N ALA A 489 37.66 19.88 22.21
CA ALA A 489 38.84 20.73 22.42
C ALA A 489 40.03 20.33 21.49
N MET A 490 40.11 19.06 21.08
CA MET A 490 41.18 18.56 20.21
C MET A 490 41.03 18.99 18.74
N THR A 491 39.85 19.43 18.33
CA THR A 491 39.57 19.84 16.93
C THR A 491 40.26 21.15 16.53
N ARG A 492 40.80 21.91 17.51
CA ARG A 492 41.40 23.24 17.32
C ARG A 492 40.49 24.27 16.64
N SER A 493 39.19 24.00 16.55
CA SER A 493 38.17 24.89 15.98
C SER A 493 37.46 25.65 17.09
N SER A 494 37.44 26.98 17.00
CA SER A 494 36.70 27.82 17.96
C SER A 494 35.19 27.54 17.92
N ALA A 495 34.64 27.23 16.74
CA ALA A 495 33.24 26.90 16.55
C ALA A 495 32.84 25.55 17.18
N ALA A 496 33.79 24.60 17.28
CA ALA A 496 33.50 23.27 17.83
C ALA A 496 33.22 23.28 19.33
N SER A 497 33.62 24.34 20.04
CA SER A 497 33.36 24.48 21.48
C SER A 497 31.87 24.66 21.84
N GLY A 498 31.04 25.09 20.88
CA GLY A 498 29.59 25.24 21.03
C GLY A 498 28.76 24.10 20.42
N TRP A 499 29.40 23.02 19.95
CA TRP A 499 28.66 21.89 19.37
C TRP A 499 28.14 20.95 20.46
N HIS A 500 26.89 20.55 20.30
CA HIS A 500 26.21 19.59 21.16
C HIS A 500 25.99 18.27 20.40
N ALA A 501 25.92 17.16 21.13
CA ALA A 501 25.47 15.91 20.52
C ALA A 501 23.95 15.97 20.28
N LEU A 502 23.58 15.88 19.01
CA LEU A 502 22.19 15.97 18.58
C LEU A 502 21.51 14.60 18.62
N ARG A 503 22.26 13.54 18.28
CA ARG A 503 21.80 12.15 18.21
C ARG A 503 22.96 11.19 18.00
N SER A 504 22.72 9.92 18.33
CA SER A 504 23.65 8.81 18.08
C SER A 504 22.97 7.69 17.28
N GLU A 505 23.75 7.00 16.45
CA GLU A 505 23.32 5.80 15.72
C GLU A 505 24.46 4.79 15.57
N HIS A 506 24.10 3.53 15.29
CA HIS A 506 25.09 2.50 14.99
C HIS A 506 25.57 2.67 13.54
N GLY A 507 26.88 2.76 13.37
CA GLY A 507 27.57 2.79 12.10
C GLY A 507 28.04 1.42 11.60
N PRO A 508 28.80 1.40 10.48
CA PRO A 508 29.34 0.19 9.90
C PRO A 508 30.28 -0.55 10.86
N GLU A 509 30.32 -1.88 10.73
CA GLU A 509 31.15 -2.81 11.53
C GLU A 509 31.01 -2.68 13.07
N GLY A 510 30.06 -1.88 13.58
CA GLY A 510 29.81 -1.71 15.01
C GLY A 510 30.29 -0.39 15.59
N THR A 511 30.73 0.53 14.73
CA THR A 511 31.09 1.90 15.13
C THR A 511 29.88 2.62 15.72
N GLU A 512 30.14 3.51 16.66
CA GLU A 512 29.15 4.45 17.18
C GLU A 512 29.31 5.78 16.44
N ILE A 513 28.23 6.31 15.90
CA ILE A 513 28.20 7.57 15.16
C ILE A 513 27.39 8.59 15.96
N VAL A 514 28.02 9.69 16.35
CA VAL A 514 27.39 10.80 17.06
C VAL A 514 27.41 12.03 16.16
N TYR A 515 26.23 12.61 15.92
CA TYR A 515 26.06 13.80 15.11
C TYR A 515 26.17 15.05 15.98
N LEU A 516 27.02 15.99 15.56
CA LEU A 516 27.40 17.18 16.32
C LEU A 516 26.92 18.44 15.61
N GLY A 517 26.31 19.35 16.37
CA GLY A 517 25.83 20.62 15.81
C GLY A 517 25.11 21.51 16.82
N GLU A 518 24.33 22.46 16.31
CA GLU A 518 23.51 23.36 17.13
C GLU A 518 22.08 22.83 17.29
N PRO A 519 21.47 22.91 18.50
CA PRO A 519 20.10 22.47 18.72
C PRO A 519 19.09 23.39 18.01
N VAL A 520 18.27 22.83 17.12
CA VAL A 520 17.18 23.56 16.46
C VAL A 520 15.91 23.52 17.33
N LEU A 521 15.38 24.68 17.70
CA LEU A 521 14.25 24.87 18.63
C LEU A 521 12.85 24.70 18.01
N ASP A 522 12.71 24.08 16.83
CA ASP A 522 11.42 24.03 16.12
C ASP A 522 10.55 22.84 16.56
N ASP A 523 9.48 23.13 17.31
CA ASP A 523 8.49 22.18 17.85
C ASP A 523 7.64 21.51 16.73
N SER A 524 7.73 21.99 15.49
CA SER A 524 7.07 21.42 14.31
C SER A 524 7.81 20.22 13.69
N ALA A 525 9.09 20.01 14.05
CA ALA A 525 9.96 18.96 13.50
C ALA A 525 9.82 17.58 14.18
N ARG A 526 8.63 17.25 14.73
CA ARG A 526 8.35 15.90 15.27
C ARG A 526 8.24 14.81 14.19
N HIS A 527 8.44 15.16 12.92
CA HIS A 527 8.52 14.23 11.80
C HIS A 527 9.96 14.25 11.26
N GLU A 528 10.72 13.22 11.66
CA GLU A 528 12.12 12.92 11.35
C GLU A 528 12.70 13.52 10.04
N PRO A 529 13.68 14.44 10.12
CA PRO A 529 14.78 14.47 9.17
C PRO A 529 15.91 13.56 9.69
N VAL A 530 16.33 12.60 8.85
CA VAL A 530 17.32 11.58 9.21
C VAL A 530 18.75 12.12 9.33
N ARG A 531 18.97 13.43 9.19
CA ARG A 531 20.04 14.27 9.79
C ARG A 531 19.45 15.68 9.92
N SER A 532 19.57 16.36 11.07
CA SER A 532 18.93 17.67 11.27
C SER A 532 19.63 18.77 10.48
N GLN A 533 18.87 19.76 9.99
CA GLN A 533 19.43 21.07 9.65
C GLN A 533 20.23 21.56 10.87
N GLY A 534 21.51 21.92 10.68
CA GLY A 534 22.40 22.31 11.79
C GLY A 534 23.41 21.26 12.26
N THR A 535 23.52 20.10 11.60
CA THR A 535 24.65 19.17 11.82
C THR A 535 25.91 19.68 11.10
N TYR A 536 27.01 19.85 11.82
CA TYR A 536 28.28 20.37 11.28
C TYR A 536 29.41 19.33 11.28
N ALA A 537 29.33 18.33 12.15
CA ALA A 537 30.35 17.29 12.25
C ALA A 537 29.77 15.95 12.71
N VAL A 538 30.56 14.90 12.55
CA VAL A 538 30.29 13.59 13.12
C VAL A 538 31.50 13.10 13.90
N LEU A 539 31.26 12.64 15.10
CA LEU A 539 32.18 11.86 15.91
C LEU A 539 31.88 10.38 15.66
N ARG A 540 32.89 9.62 15.21
CA ARG A 540 32.85 8.17 15.14
C ARG A 540 33.74 7.59 16.22
N SER A 541 33.20 6.71 17.04
CA SER A 541 33.92 6.04 18.12
C SER A 541 33.81 4.53 17.99
N SER A 542 34.84 3.82 18.42
CA SER A 542 34.79 2.37 18.59
C SER A 542 35.74 1.89 19.68
N ARG A 543 35.24 0.95 20.49
CA ARG A 543 36.06 0.16 21.44
C ARG A 543 36.28 -1.29 20.96
N ASP A 544 35.57 -1.72 19.94
CA ASP A 544 35.69 -3.06 19.37
C ASP A 544 36.85 -3.10 18.33
N PRO A 545 37.72 -4.12 18.34
CA PRO A 545 38.86 -4.19 17.42
C PRO A 545 38.47 -4.21 15.94
N VAL A 546 37.33 -4.81 15.57
CA VAL A 546 36.85 -4.87 14.18
C VAL A 546 36.37 -3.50 13.74
N ALA A 547 35.55 -2.83 14.55
CA ALA A 547 35.08 -1.48 14.28
C ALA A 547 36.22 -0.43 14.34
N ALA A 548 37.21 -0.60 15.21
CA ALA A 548 38.41 0.23 15.23
C ALA A 548 39.21 0.07 13.92
N ALA A 549 39.41 -1.16 13.44
CA ALA A 549 40.05 -1.42 12.16
C ALA A 549 39.25 -0.84 10.97
N TYR A 550 37.92 -0.76 11.06
CA TYR A 550 37.11 -0.03 10.08
C TYR A 550 37.39 1.47 10.10
N LEU A 551 37.46 2.08 11.28
CA LEU A 551 37.75 3.52 11.43
C LEU A 551 39.15 3.86 10.91
N GLU A 552 40.16 3.03 11.18
CA GLU A 552 41.51 3.24 10.62
C GLU A 552 41.50 3.19 9.09
N ARG A 553 40.78 2.23 8.48
CA ARG A 553 40.63 2.21 7.00
C ARG A 553 39.93 3.46 6.48
N LEU A 554 38.92 3.96 7.18
CA LEU A 554 38.21 5.19 6.82
C LEU A 554 39.15 6.39 6.84
N ILE A 555 39.96 6.52 7.91
CA ILE A 555 40.97 7.56 8.10
C ILE A 555 42.02 7.50 6.98
N ASP A 556 42.58 6.33 6.72
CA ASP A 556 43.61 6.11 5.70
C ASP A 556 43.10 6.42 4.29
N ASN A 557 41.89 5.95 3.96
CA ASN A 557 41.28 6.20 2.66
C ASN A 557 41.06 7.70 2.39
N LEU A 558 40.57 8.44 3.40
CA LEU A 558 40.38 9.88 3.26
C LEU A 558 41.69 10.63 3.10
N ASP A 559 42.74 10.23 3.82
CA ASP A 559 44.07 10.82 3.67
C ASP A 559 44.65 10.57 2.27
N LEU A 560 44.54 9.34 1.76
CA LEU A 560 44.99 9.00 0.40
C LEU A 560 44.24 9.80 -0.67
N LEU A 561 42.91 9.95 -0.53
CA LEU A 561 42.10 10.73 -1.46
C LEU A 561 42.43 12.23 -1.42
N ARG A 562 42.73 12.77 -0.23
CA ARG A 562 43.14 14.17 -0.06
C ARG A 562 44.58 14.43 -0.49
N ALA A 563 45.45 13.43 -0.44
CA ALA A 563 46.82 13.54 -0.92
C ALA A 563 46.94 13.52 -2.45
N ASP A 564 45.94 13.01 -3.17
CA ASP A 564 45.96 12.94 -4.63
C ASP A 564 45.58 14.31 -5.26
N PRO A 565 46.53 15.02 -5.91
CA PRO A 565 46.27 16.34 -6.48
C PRO A 565 45.28 16.29 -7.65
N ARG A 566 45.10 15.14 -8.31
CA ARG A 566 44.09 14.96 -9.37
C ARG A 566 42.68 15.14 -8.83
N LEU A 567 42.47 14.89 -7.54
CA LEU A 567 41.17 14.93 -6.88
C LEU A 567 40.83 16.28 -6.24
N LYS A 568 41.65 17.31 -6.48
CA LYS A 568 41.47 18.65 -5.88
C LYS A 568 40.07 19.24 -6.07
N ALA A 569 39.46 19.01 -7.23
CA ALA A 569 38.10 19.47 -7.52
C ALA A 569 37.01 18.76 -6.70
N LEU A 570 37.28 17.55 -6.20
CA LEU A 570 36.35 16.72 -5.43
C LEU A 570 36.55 16.87 -3.91
N TRP A 571 37.65 17.47 -3.44
CA TRP A 571 37.91 17.69 -2.01
C TRP A 571 36.77 18.40 -1.25
N PRO A 572 36.01 19.36 -1.81
CA PRO A 572 34.87 19.95 -1.12
C PRO A 572 33.75 18.96 -0.78
N MET A 573 33.66 17.84 -1.49
CA MET A 573 32.64 16.80 -1.28
C MET A 573 33.11 15.72 -0.29
N LEU A 574 34.40 15.72 0.09
CA LEU A 574 34.97 14.76 1.03
C LEU A 574 34.90 15.30 2.47
N PRO A 575 34.68 14.45 3.48
CA PRO A 575 34.79 14.84 4.88
C PRO A 575 36.21 15.35 5.18
N THR A 576 36.32 16.38 6.02
CA THR A 576 37.59 16.90 6.51
C THR A 576 37.76 16.43 7.94
N ARG A 577 38.87 15.75 8.21
CA ARG A 577 39.19 15.28 9.54
C ARG A 577 39.59 16.44 10.44
N LEU A 578 38.95 16.55 11.59
CA LEU A 578 39.20 17.59 12.60
C LEU A 578 40.09 17.07 13.73
N ALA A 579 39.84 15.85 14.22
CA ALA A 579 40.61 15.24 15.30
C ALA A 579 40.57 13.72 15.21
N VAL A 580 41.63 13.06 15.70
CA VAL A 580 41.67 11.61 15.94
C VAL A 580 42.38 11.31 17.25
N THR A 581 41.81 10.41 18.03
CA THR A 581 42.40 9.85 19.26
C THR A 581 42.51 8.33 19.15
N ARG A 582 43.58 7.79 19.73
CA ARG A 582 43.85 6.35 19.82
C ARG A 582 44.32 6.07 21.25
N LEU A 583 43.38 5.87 22.16
CA LEU A 583 43.65 5.72 23.60
C LEU A 583 42.98 4.46 24.12
N ASP A 584 43.74 3.62 24.83
CA ASP A 584 43.24 2.40 25.49
C ASP A 584 42.42 1.47 24.57
N GLY A 585 42.83 1.37 23.30
CA GLY A 585 42.14 0.56 22.29
C GLY A 585 40.88 1.20 21.70
N VAL A 586 40.53 2.42 22.13
CA VAL A 586 39.45 3.23 21.57
C VAL A 586 39.99 4.11 20.45
N VAL A 587 39.30 4.10 19.32
CA VAL A 587 39.56 5.00 18.19
C VAL A 587 38.39 5.97 18.07
N ASP A 588 38.66 7.26 18.29
CA ASP A 588 37.69 8.32 18.01
C ASP A 588 38.16 9.17 16.83
N CYS A 589 37.24 9.49 15.93
CA CYS A 589 37.50 10.33 14.76
C CYS A 589 36.38 11.35 14.61
N ILE A 590 36.75 12.64 14.59
CA ILE A 590 35.81 13.74 14.33
C ILE A 590 36.04 14.25 12.91
N GLU A 591 34.97 14.33 12.13
CA GLU A 591 34.98 14.79 10.74
C GLU A 591 33.91 15.84 10.47
N THR A 592 34.20 16.80 9.60
CA THR A 592 33.21 17.78 9.13
C THR A 592 32.16 17.11 8.25
N ILE A 593 30.92 17.59 8.37
CA ILE A 593 29.84 17.27 7.43
C ILE A 593 29.41 18.55 6.73
N ALA A 594 29.36 18.51 5.39
CA ALA A 594 28.80 19.61 4.63
C ALA A 594 27.27 19.68 4.90
N PRO A 595 26.73 20.87 5.21
CA PRO A 595 25.30 21.03 5.45
C PRO A 595 24.51 20.62 4.21
N GLY A 596 23.44 19.87 4.42
CA GLY A 596 22.60 19.37 3.34
C GLY A 596 21.52 18.40 3.83
N THR A 597 20.62 18.05 2.92
CA THR A 597 19.53 17.09 3.10
C THR A 597 20.06 15.67 2.88
N ASP A 598 19.77 14.77 3.82
CA ASP A 598 20.06 13.33 3.70
C ASP A 598 19.39 12.73 2.45
N GLY A 599 20.14 11.95 1.66
CA GLY A 599 19.64 11.35 0.43
C GLY A 599 18.37 10.50 0.63
N ARG A 600 18.17 9.87 1.79
CA ARG A 600 16.93 9.11 2.07
C ARG A 600 15.68 9.98 2.10
N VAL A 601 15.81 11.26 2.44
CA VAL A 601 14.70 12.22 2.51
C VAL A 601 14.42 12.80 1.13
N LEU A 602 15.46 13.33 0.47
CA LEU A 602 15.34 14.00 -0.83
C LEU A 602 14.77 13.07 -1.91
N LEU A 603 15.22 11.82 -1.94
CA LEU A 603 14.83 10.86 -2.97
C LEU A 603 13.38 10.36 -2.84
N ARG A 604 12.58 10.87 -1.88
CA ARG A 604 11.14 10.58 -1.79
C ARG A 604 10.34 11.29 -2.89
N SER A 605 10.79 12.47 -3.35
CA SER A 605 10.17 13.19 -4.47
C SER A 605 10.64 12.62 -5.82
N ALA A 606 9.71 12.30 -6.73
CA ALA A 606 10.06 11.72 -8.02
C ALA A 606 10.82 12.70 -8.94
N SER A 607 10.54 14.00 -8.85
CA SER A 607 11.19 15.04 -9.67
C SER A 607 12.62 15.34 -9.22
N GLU A 608 12.89 15.36 -7.91
CA GLU A 608 14.23 15.66 -7.36
C GLU A 608 15.18 14.46 -7.43
N ARG A 609 14.63 13.24 -7.51
CA ARG A 609 15.39 11.98 -7.45
C ARG A 609 16.37 11.80 -8.62
N GLN A 610 15.93 12.10 -9.84
CA GLN A 610 16.75 11.87 -11.04
C GLN A 610 17.99 12.77 -11.02
N ALA A 611 17.81 14.07 -10.79
CA ALA A 611 18.89 15.04 -10.70
C ALA A 611 19.89 14.70 -9.58
N ALA A 612 19.38 14.25 -8.42
CA ALA A 612 20.21 13.82 -7.30
C ALA A 612 21.08 12.61 -7.63
N PHE A 613 20.53 11.58 -8.30
CA PHE A 613 21.30 10.41 -8.72
C PHE A 613 22.31 10.74 -9.82
N GLU A 614 21.94 11.57 -10.79
CA GLU A 614 22.85 12.06 -11.81
C GLU A 614 24.04 12.80 -11.20
N ALA A 615 23.81 13.70 -10.23
CA ALA A 615 24.88 14.43 -9.55
C ALA A 615 25.82 13.49 -8.77
N ALA A 616 25.27 12.51 -8.04
CA ALA A 616 26.06 11.53 -7.31
C ALA A 616 26.86 10.62 -8.25
N ALA A 617 26.22 10.10 -9.30
CA ALA A 617 26.86 9.27 -10.32
C ALA A 617 27.99 10.01 -11.04
N HIS A 618 27.79 11.29 -11.37
CA HIS A 618 28.81 12.12 -12.01
C HIS A 618 30.05 12.31 -11.12
N ALA A 619 29.86 12.56 -9.82
CA ALA A 619 30.97 12.72 -8.89
C ALA A 619 31.83 11.45 -8.78
N VAL A 620 31.20 10.27 -8.63
CA VAL A 620 31.95 9.00 -8.54
C VAL A 620 32.52 8.55 -9.88
N ALA A 621 31.86 8.85 -11.00
CA ALA A 621 32.41 8.60 -12.33
C ALA A 621 33.65 9.46 -12.59
N THR A 622 33.64 10.72 -12.14
CA THR A 622 34.79 11.63 -12.22
C THR A 622 35.95 11.14 -11.35
N LEU A 623 35.67 10.75 -10.10
CA LEU A 623 36.65 10.15 -9.19
C LEU A 623 37.33 8.93 -9.83
N HIS A 624 36.53 8.00 -10.34
CA HIS A 624 37.02 6.78 -10.97
C HIS A 624 37.84 7.12 -12.21
N GLY A 625 37.33 8.00 -13.09
CA GLY A 625 38.01 8.42 -14.32
C GLY A 625 39.39 9.02 -14.08
N LEU A 626 39.53 9.91 -13.10
CA LEU A 626 40.79 10.58 -12.76
C LEU A 626 41.83 9.65 -12.13
N THR A 627 41.39 8.55 -11.52
CA THR A 627 42.26 7.64 -10.75
C THR A 627 42.49 6.30 -11.43
N SER A 628 41.69 5.97 -12.43
CA SER A 628 41.71 4.65 -13.05
C SER A 628 42.93 4.41 -13.93
N ALA A 629 43.35 3.15 -13.97
CA ALA A 629 44.33 2.65 -14.92
C ALA A 629 43.84 1.33 -15.52
N THR A 630 44.08 1.12 -16.81
CA THR A 630 43.79 -0.17 -17.48
C THR A 630 44.70 -1.26 -16.92
N ARG A 631 44.11 -2.32 -16.38
CA ARG A 631 44.81 -3.48 -15.84
C ARG A 631 44.16 -4.77 -16.33
N ILE A 632 44.93 -5.84 -16.41
CA ILE A 632 44.40 -7.19 -16.62
C ILE A 632 43.94 -7.74 -15.27
N ILE A 633 42.72 -8.27 -15.21
CA ILE A 633 42.23 -8.92 -13.99
C ILE A 633 42.97 -10.24 -13.77
N ASP A 634 43.70 -10.32 -12.65
CA ASP A 634 44.49 -11.47 -12.24
C ASP A 634 43.83 -12.28 -11.12
N GLY A 635 44.52 -13.32 -10.66
CA GLY A 635 44.05 -14.16 -9.56
C GLY A 635 43.98 -13.43 -8.21
N VAL A 636 44.81 -12.41 -8.00
CA VAL A 636 44.86 -11.65 -6.74
C VAL A 636 43.60 -10.78 -6.62
N TRP A 637 43.30 -10.00 -7.66
CA TRP A 637 42.07 -9.21 -7.72
C TRP A 637 40.84 -10.12 -7.58
N PHE A 638 40.81 -11.24 -8.31
CA PHE A 638 39.68 -12.16 -8.26
C PHE A 638 39.48 -12.76 -6.86
N HIS A 639 40.56 -13.11 -6.17
CA HIS A 639 40.49 -13.60 -4.81
C HIS A 639 39.91 -12.55 -3.84
N GLU A 640 40.35 -11.29 -3.94
CA GLU A 640 39.93 -10.20 -3.07
C GLU A 640 38.48 -9.72 -3.30
N TRP A 641 38.06 -9.66 -4.56
CA TRP A 641 36.76 -9.13 -4.97
C TRP A 641 35.67 -10.20 -5.09
N VAL A 642 36.01 -11.47 -5.30
CA VAL A 642 35.00 -12.52 -5.52
C VAL A 642 35.11 -13.65 -4.50
N GLU A 643 36.26 -14.32 -4.39
CA GLU A 643 36.35 -15.54 -3.59
C GLU A 643 36.24 -15.27 -2.09
N ARG A 644 36.98 -14.28 -1.58
CA ARG A 644 37.00 -13.93 -0.15
C ARG A 644 35.63 -13.43 0.34
N PRO A 645 34.90 -12.55 -0.38
CA PRO A 645 33.53 -12.21 0.00
C PRO A 645 32.56 -13.39 -0.12
N ALA A 646 32.69 -14.24 -1.15
CA ALA A 646 31.77 -15.38 -1.35
C ALA A 646 31.94 -16.46 -0.27
N ALA A 647 33.15 -16.67 0.23
CA ALA A 647 33.42 -17.61 1.32
C ALA A 647 32.58 -17.31 2.58
N LYS A 648 32.28 -16.03 2.84
CA LYS A 648 31.44 -15.61 3.97
C LYS A 648 29.99 -16.08 3.86
N PHE A 649 29.53 -16.46 2.68
CA PHE A 649 28.16 -16.93 2.53
C PHE A 649 27.99 -18.34 3.11
N SER A 650 29.06 -19.12 3.16
CA SER A 650 29.04 -20.47 3.72
C SER A 650 28.85 -20.46 5.24
N SER A 651 29.28 -19.41 5.94
CA SER A 651 29.15 -19.28 7.41
C SER A 651 27.81 -18.66 7.85
N LEU A 652 27.00 -18.15 6.93
CA LEU A 652 25.68 -17.59 7.22
C LEU A 652 24.71 -18.70 7.65
N GLY A 653 24.35 -18.78 8.93
CA GLY A 653 23.29 -19.66 9.43
C GLY A 653 21.88 -19.16 9.09
N GLY A 654 20.88 -20.04 9.02
CA GLY A 654 19.47 -19.62 8.82
C GLY A 654 18.97 -19.58 7.37
N SER A 655 19.72 -20.14 6.42
CA SER A 655 19.27 -20.35 5.03
C SER A 655 18.11 -21.37 4.97
N THR A 656 17.20 -21.13 4.03
CA THR A 656 16.09 -22.04 3.67
C THR A 656 16.50 -23.10 2.65
N MET A 657 17.69 -22.96 2.05
CA MET A 657 18.22 -23.92 1.09
C MET A 657 18.91 -25.07 1.79
N LEU A 658 18.80 -26.27 1.22
CA LEU A 658 19.63 -27.41 1.61
C LEU A 658 21.12 -27.03 1.47
N ALA A 659 21.93 -27.37 2.47
CA ALA A 659 23.34 -26.97 2.54
C ALA A 659 24.16 -27.36 1.30
N ALA A 660 23.91 -28.55 0.75
CA ALA A 660 24.56 -29.01 -0.49
C ALA A 660 24.15 -28.18 -1.71
N THR A 661 22.86 -27.88 -1.86
CA THR A 661 22.34 -27.04 -2.95
C THR A 661 22.88 -25.62 -2.87
N ARG A 662 22.95 -25.06 -1.66
CA ARG A 662 23.51 -23.74 -1.42
C ARG A 662 24.99 -23.67 -1.79
N ARG A 663 25.78 -24.66 -1.36
CA ARG A 663 27.22 -24.75 -1.68
C ARG A 663 27.44 -24.78 -3.20
N ARG A 664 26.71 -25.64 -3.92
CA ARG A 664 26.76 -25.73 -5.39
C ARG A 664 26.36 -24.40 -6.06
N ALA A 665 25.37 -23.69 -5.53
CA ALA A 665 24.97 -22.40 -6.06
C ALA A 665 26.06 -21.33 -5.89
N ILE A 666 26.75 -21.31 -4.74
CA ILE A 666 27.89 -20.41 -4.49
C ILE A 666 29.06 -20.75 -5.42
N GLU A 667 29.42 -22.03 -5.55
CA GLU A 667 30.48 -22.48 -6.46
C GLU A 667 30.19 -22.09 -7.91
N ARG A 668 28.94 -22.27 -8.35
CA ARG A 668 28.48 -21.84 -9.69
C ARG A 668 28.57 -20.33 -9.87
N PHE A 669 28.13 -19.55 -8.88
CA PHE A 669 28.24 -18.09 -8.89
C PHE A 669 29.70 -17.65 -9.07
N VAL A 670 30.61 -18.20 -8.27
CA VAL A 670 32.05 -17.89 -8.35
C VAL A 670 32.61 -18.30 -9.72
N ALA A 671 32.23 -19.45 -10.25
CA ALA A 671 32.67 -19.89 -11.58
C ALA A 671 32.17 -18.97 -12.71
N GLN A 672 30.94 -18.46 -12.63
CA GLN A 672 30.39 -17.48 -13.59
C GLN A 672 31.15 -16.16 -13.53
N GLN A 673 31.43 -15.64 -12.32
CA GLN A 673 32.25 -14.44 -12.14
C GLN A 673 33.67 -14.65 -12.68
N ARG A 674 34.26 -15.82 -12.45
CA ARG A 674 35.60 -16.18 -12.94
C ARG A 674 35.68 -16.13 -14.46
N ARG A 675 34.70 -16.73 -15.15
CA ARG A 675 34.62 -16.75 -16.62
C ARG A 675 34.49 -15.35 -17.23
N TYR A 676 33.83 -14.43 -16.52
CA TYR A 676 33.69 -13.07 -17.00
C TYR A 676 34.94 -12.24 -16.71
N TRP A 677 35.42 -12.20 -15.46
CA TRP A 677 36.44 -11.23 -15.05
C TRP A 677 37.88 -11.60 -15.43
N ILE A 678 38.32 -12.84 -15.19
CA ILE A 678 39.75 -13.20 -15.32
C ILE A 678 40.25 -12.99 -16.75
N GLY A 679 41.42 -12.36 -16.87
CA GLY A 679 42.11 -12.14 -18.15
C GLY A 679 41.56 -10.97 -18.97
N ARG A 680 40.45 -10.34 -18.56
CA ARG A 680 39.95 -9.13 -19.22
C ARG A 680 40.79 -7.91 -18.85
N GLN A 681 40.98 -7.03 -19.82
CA GLN A 681 41.48 -5.68 -19.58
C GLN A 681 40.34 -4.79 -19.11
N VAL A 682 40.47 -4.22 -17.91
CA VAL A 682 39.45 -3.39 -17.26
C VAL A 682 40.13 -2.16 -16.66
N ARG A 683 39.48 -1.00 -16.72
CA ARG A 683 39.92 0.18 -15.96
C ARG A 683 39.59 0.00 -14.48
N LEU A 684 40.62 -0.10 -13.66
CA LEU A 684 40.52 -0.18 -12.20
C LEU A 684 40.93 1.14 -11.57
N GLY A 685 40.10 1.67 -10.68
CA GLY A 685 40.31 2.97 -10.04
C GLY A 685 39.61 3.07 -8.68
N TRP A 686 39.60 4.27 -8.10
CA TRP A 686 38.93 4.50 -6.82
C TRP A 686 37.41 4.35 -6.94
N CYS A 687 36.84 3.63 -5.97
CA CYS A 687 35.40 3.60 -5.67
C CYS A 687 35.15 3.94 -4.20
N HIS A 688 33.93 4.41 -3.93
CA HIS A 688 33.38 4.59 -2.59
C HIS A 688 33.12 3.25 -1.90
N GLY A 689 32.63 2.24 -2.64
CA GLY A 689 32.44 0.87 -2.13
C GLY A 689 31.14 0.62 -1.35
N ASP A 690 30.40 1.67 -0.99
CA ASP A 690 29.10 1.60 -0.30
C ASP A 690 28.27 2.88 -0.55
N LEU A 691 28.06 3.23 -1.83
CA LEU A 691 27.36 4.45 -2.24
C LEU A 691 25.83 4.33 -2.06
N LEU A 692 25.39 4.15 -0.82
CA LEU A 692 23.98 4.13 -0.45
C LEU A 692 23.45 5.55 -0.20
N PRO A 693 22.16 5.82 -0.43
CA PRO A 693 21.56 7.15 -0.22
C PRO A 693 21.78 7.79 1.15
N GLN A 694 21.95 6.98 2.20
CA GLN A 694 22.26 7.46 3.56
C GLN A 694 23.69 8.04 3.71
N ASN A 695 24.57 7.69 2.78
CA ASN A 695 25.96 8.14 2.71
C ASN A 695 26.11 9.37 1.82
N ILE A 696 25.01 9.96 1.37
CA ILE A 696 24.98 11.09 0.44
C ILE A 696 24.16 12.22 1.05
N ASN A 697 24.74 13.42 1.09
CA ASN A 697 24.00 14.65 1.40
C ASN A 697 23.91 15.53 0.15
N PHE A 698 22.78 16.21 0.02
CA PHE A 698 22.50 17.14 -1.07
C PHE A 698 22.23 18.55 -0.55
N ALA A 699 22.69 19.57 -1.24
CA ALA A 699 22.39 20.97 -0.98
C ALA A 699 21.47 21.52 -2.06
N ALA A 700 20.72 22.58 -1.74
CA ALA A 700 20.00 23.35 -2.74
C ALA A 700 21.00 24.00 -3.72
N GLY A 701 20.73 23.87 -5.02
CA GLY A 701 21.46 24.53 -6.10
C GLY A 701 20.78 25.84 -6.53
N GLU A 702 21.22 26.41 -7.66
CA GLU A 702 20.52 27.53 -8.30
C GLU A 702 19.19 27.05 -8.92
N GLY A 703 18.07 27.68 -8.55
CA GLY A 703 16.72 27.23 -8.95
C GLY A 703 16.28 25.95 -8.24
N ASP A 704 15.49 25.11 -8.92
CA ASP A 704 15.05 23.79 -8.42
C ASP A 704 16.14 22.69 -8.55
N ALA A 705 17.39 23.06 -8.87
CA ALA A 705 18.46 22.10 -9.07
C ALA A 705 19.03 21.57 -7.74
N VAL A 706 19.36 20.28 -7.70
CA VAL A 706 19.99 19.62 -6.54
C VAL A 706 21.49 19.55 -6.76
N ARG A 707 22.29 19.95 -5.76
CA ARG A 707 23.76 19.82 -5.80
C ARG A 707 24.23 18.75 -4.81
N LEU A 708 25.15 17.90 -5.20
CA LEU A 708 25.84 17.00 -4.27
C LEU A 708 26.65 17.81 -3.24
N ALA A 709 26.35 17.64 -1.95
CA ALA A 709 27.00 18.38 -0.87
C ALA A 709 28.21 17.61 -0.30
N CYS A 710 28.02 16.36 0.09
CA CYS A 710 29.12 15.50 0.53
C CYS A 710 28.81 14.01 0.37
N LEU A 711 29.89 13.22 0.27
CA LEU A 711 29.92 11.76 0.29
C LEU A 711 30.57 11.28 1.59
N LEU A 712 29.86 10.48 2.37
CA LEU A 712 30.23 10.04 3.72
C LEU A 712 30.53 8.54 3.73
N GLU A 713 31.19 8.03 4.77
CA GLU A 713 31.48 6.58 4.93
C GLU A 713 32.46 5.98 3.88
N TRP A 714 33.69 6.50 3.88
CA TRP A 714 34.77 6.00 3.00
C TRP A 714 35.53 4.77 3.53
N GLY A 715 35.06 4.13 4.61
CA GLY A 715 35.73 2.97 5.22
C GLY A 715 35.73 1.70 4.36
N ASN A 716 34.86 1.62 3.35
CA ASN A 716 34.79 0.53 2.37
C ASN A 716 35.40 0.89 1.00
N ALA A 717 35.99 2.09 0.88
CA ALA A 717 36.57 2.56 -0.37
C ALA A 717 37.78 1.72 -0.79
N ARG A 718 37.98 1.60 -2.10
CA ARG A 718 39.04 0.78 -2.71
C ARG A 718 39.57 1.47 -3.95
N SER A 719 40.88 1.36 -4.18
CA SER A 719 41.57 1.98 -5.33
C SER A 719 41.62 1.09 -6.60
N ASN A 720 41.13 -0.15 -6.52
CA ASN A 720 41.22 -1.15 -7.58
C ASN A 720 39.85 -1.65 -8.05
N ALA A 721 38.83 -0.81 -7.99
CA ALA A 721 37.46 -1.17 -8.34
C ALA A 721 37.19 -1.06 -9.84
N PRO A 722 36.36 -1.97 -10.41
CA PRO A 722 35.97 -1.88 -11.79
C PRO A 722 35.06 -0.67 -11.99
N ARG A 723 35.17 -0.04 -13.16
CA ARG A 723 34.34 1.09 -13.53
C ARG A 723 32.84 0.76 -13.37
N GLY A 724 32.08 1.70 -12.82
CA GLY A 724 30.63 1.58 -12.69
C GLY A 724 30.14 0.82 -11.45
N PHE A 725 31.05 0.31 -10.61
CA PHE A 725 30.69 -0.38 -9.36
C PHE A 725 29.77 0.47 -8.47
N ASP A 726 30.17 1.70 -8.13
CA ASP A 726 29.37 2.59 -7.28
C ASP A 726 28.07 3.05 -7.96
N GLY A 727 28.10 3.28 -9.28
CA GLY A 727 26.90 3.60 -10.04
C GLY A 727 25.88 2.47 -9.97
N CYS A 728 26.34 1.21 -10.10
CA CYS A 728 25.51 0.03 -9.95
C CYS A 728 24.97 -0.14 -8.52
N VAL A 729 25.78 0.16 -7.48
CA VAL A 729 25.33 0.20 -6.07
C VAL A 729 24.18 1.19 -5.91
N LEU A 730 24.35 2.41 -6.44
CA LEU A 730 23.34 3.46 -6.38
C LEU A 730 22.07 3.07 -7.15
N ALA A 731 22.20 2.42 -8.31
CA ALA A 731 21.06 2.03 -9.14
C ALA A 731 20.21 0.94 -8.48
N ILE A 732 20.87 -0.04 -7.86
CA ILE A 732 20.20 -1.07 -7.08
C ILE A 732 19.51 -0.44 -5.87
N ALA A 733 20.18 0.45 -5.14
CA ALA A 733 19.59 1.15 -4.00
C ALA A 733 18.39 2.01 -4.40
N ALA A 734 18.47 2.71 -5.54
CA ALA A 734 17.38 3.46 -6.13
C ALA A 734 16.17 2.57 -6.40
N ARG A 735 16.36 1.45 -7.10
CA ARG A 735 15.29 0.48 -7.39
C ARG A 735 14.68 -0.09 -6.11
N MET A 736 15.48 -0.41 -5.09
CA MET A 736 14.98 -0.86 -3.79
C MET A 736 14.10 0.19 -3.11
N MET A 737 14.51 1.47 -3.14
CA MET A 737 13.71 2.56 -2.57
C MET A 737 12.41 2.78 -3.33
N VAL A 738 12.46 2.79 -4.66
CA VAL A 738 11.26 3.01 -5.51
C VAL A 738 10.27 1.88 -5.34
N SER A 739 10.72 0.63 -5.46
CA SER A 739 9.83 -0.54 -5.40
C SER A 739 9.46 -0.97 -3.97
N SER A 740 10.20 -0.48 -2.97
CA SER A 740 10.20 -1.02 -1.60
C SER A 740 10.49 -2.53 -1.56
N GLU A 741 11.13 -3.08 -2.60
CA GLU A 741 11.53 -4.47 -2.64
C GLU A 741 12.92 -4.67 -1.98
N PRO A 742 13.13 -5.84 -1.36
CA PRO A 742 14.42 -6.18 -0.77
C PRO A 742 15.51 -6.37 -1.84
N LEU A 743 16.77 -6.20 -1.44
CA LEU A 743 17.95 -6.30 -2.32
C LEU A 743 17.90 -7.53 -3.24
N GLY A 744 17.62 -8.71 -2.69
CA GLY A 744 17.62 -9.94 -3.47
C GLY A 744 16.53 -10.02 -4.53
N ALA A 745 15.44 -9.26 -4.41
CA ALA A 745 14.39 -9.21 -5.43
C ALA A 745 14.83 -8.35 -6.63
N VAL A 746 15.42 -7.18 -6.36
CA VAL A 746 15.95 -6.28 -7.39
C VAL A 746 17.11 -6.94 -8.15
N VAL A 747 18.04 -7.56 -7.41
CA VAL A 747 19.19 -8.30 -7.99
C VAL A 747 18.70 -9.49 -8.81
N ALA A 748 17.74 -10.26 -8.28
CA ALA A 748 17.13 -11.38 -9.00
C ALA A 748 16.58 -10.97 -10.37
N ASP A 749 15.82 -9.88 -10.41
CA ASP A 749 15.22 -9.36 -11.64
C ASP A 749 16.27 -8.87 -12.64
N LEU A 750 17.30 -8.17 -12.16
CA LEU A 750 18.42 -7.71 -12.98
C LEU A 750 19.28 -8.86 -13.51
N LEU A 751 19.46 -9.95 -12.76
CA LEU A 751 20.18 -11.13 -13.26
C LEU A 751 19.37 -11.88 -14.33
N TRP A 752 18.04 -11.85 -14.24
CA TRP A 752 17.14 -12.52 -15.17
C TRP A 752 16.95 -11.76 -16.49
N THR A 753 16.61 -10.47 -16.41
CA THR A 753 16.36 -9.62 -17.60
C THR A 753 17.65 -9.03 -18.17
N SER A 754 18.65 -8.79 -17.31
CA SER A 754 19.94 -8.18 -17.67
C SER A 754 19.83 -6.85 -18.40
N GLN A 755 18.84 -6.01 -18.04
CA GLN A 755 18.62 -4.70 -18.64
C GLN A 755 18.33 -3.60 -17.61
N TRP A 756 18.97 -2.46 -17.81
CA TRP A 756 18.68 -1.20 -17.14
C TRP A 756 17.61 -0.41 -17.90
N ARG A 757 16.87 0.45 -17.20
CA ARG A 757 15.93 1.38 -17.84
C ARG A 757 16.70 2.51 -18.54
N ASP A 758 16.05 3.18 -19.49
CA ASP A 758 16.69 4.25 -20.29
C ASP A 758 17.22 5.40 -19.43
N ASP A 759 16.44 5.82 -18.44
CA ASP A 759 16.80 6.84 -17.45
C ASP A 759 18.00 6.41 -16.59
N GLU A 760 18.06 5.13 -16.21
CA GLU A 760 19.18 4.56 -15.44
C GLU A 760 20.46 4.46 -16.28
N ARG A 761 20.34 4.03 -17.55
CA ARG A 761 21.47 3.94 -18.47
C ARG A 761 22.14 5.27 -18.69
N GLN A 762 21.36 6.35 -18.78
CA GLN A 762 21.86 7.69 -19.01
C GLN A 762 22.92 8.10 -17.98
N TRP A 763 22.69 7.84 -16.70
CA TRP A 763 23.64 8.21 -15.65
C TRP A 763 24.65 7.11 -15.29
N LEU A 764 24.34 5.83 -15.55
CA LEU A 764 25.30 4.73 -15.43
C LEU A 764 26.43 4.82 -16.48
N GLY A 765 26.12 5.37 -17.66
CA GLY A 765 27.08 5.62 -18.75
C GLY A 765 27.91 6.90 -18.60
N ILE A 766 27.80 7.65 -17.49
CA ILE A 766 28.54 8.90 -17.34
C ILE A 766 30.06 8.65 -17.41
N GLY A 767 30.69 9.41 -18.32
CA GLY A 767 32.11 9.36 -18.63
C GLY A 767 32.56 8.09 -19.37
N SER A 768 31.66 7.18 -19.76
CA SER A 768 32.03 5.95 -20.49
C SER A 768 32.10 6.23 -21.99
N ASP A 769 33.18 5.78 -22.62
CA ASP A 769 33.23 5.70 -24.07
C ASP A 769 32.38 4.52 -24.55
N ALA A 770 31.91 4.55 -25.81
CA ALA A 770 31.05 3.48 -26.36
C ALA A 770 31.66 2.06 -26.32
N LYS A 771 32.98 1.93 -26.14
CA LYS A 771 33.70 0.65 -26.00
C LYS A 771 33.76 0.13 -24.55
N ASP A 772 33.53 0.99 -23.56
CA ASP A 772 33.64 0.70 -22.12
C ASP A 772 32.27 0.70 -21.40
N ASP A 773 31.17 0.86 -22.14
CA ASP A 773 29.81 0.85 -21.58
C ASP A 773 29.36 -0.59 -21.24
N TRP A 774 29.43 -0.91 -19.95
CA TRP A 774 28.97 -2.20 -19.42
C TRP A 774 27.45 -2.26 -19.26
N SER A 775 26.75 -1.12 -19.25
CA SER A 775 25.32 -1.06 -18.91
C SER A 775 24.42 -1.55 -20.06
N GLY A 776 24.95 -1.59 -21.29
CA GLY A 776 24.29 -2.12 -22.49
C GLY A 776 24.50 -3.62 -22.75
N ASP A 777 25.54 -4.25 -22.18
CA ASP A 777 25.84 -5.67 -22.39
C ASP A 777 25.25 -6.55 -21.27
N GLY A 778 24.31 -7.43 -21.61
CA GLY A 778 23.67 -8.30 -20.63
C GLY A 778 24.63 -9.23 -19.88
N ALA A 779 25.75 -9.65 -20.48
CA ALA A 779 26.78 -10.43 -19.77
C ALA A 779 27.53 -9.58 -18.75
N ALA A 780 27.90 -8.35 -19.13
CA ALA A 780 28.54 -7.38 -18.27
C ALA A 780 27.63 -6.94 -17.11
N VAL A 781 26.35 -6.68 -17.39
CA VAL A 781 25.34 -6.37 -16.37
C VAL A 781 25.23 -7.49 -15.35
N ARG A 782 25.14 -8.76 -15.78
CA ARG A 782 25.08 -9.90 -14.84
C ARG A 782 26.32 -9.99 -13.96
N ALA A 783 27.50 -9.80 -14.53
CA ALA A 783 28.76 -9.83 -13.78
C ALA A 783 28.83 -8.70 -12.75
N MET A 784 28.55 -7.45 -13.16
CA MET A 784 28.58 -6.27 -12.31
C MET A 784 27.53 -6.32 -11.20
N VAL A 785 26.27 -6.61 -11.53
CA VAL A 785 25.18 -6.75 -10.55
C VAL A 785 25.48 -7.86 -9.55
N GLY A 786 26.01 -9.00 -10.02
CA GLY A 786 26.45 -10.08 -9.15
C GLY A 786 27.58 -9.68 -8.21
N LEU A 787 28.57 -8.93 -8.71
CA LEU A 787 29.68 -8.40 -7.91
C LEU A 787 29.19 -7.42 -6.85
N VAL A 788 28.32 -6.47 -7.21
CA VAL A 788 27.72 -5.52 -6.25
C VAL A 788 26.90 -6.23 -5.18
N TRP A 789 26.04 -7.17 -5.59
CA TRP A 789 25.25 -7.97 -4.64
C TRP A 789 26.14 -8.71 -3.65
N LEU A 790 27.21 -9.34 -4.13
CA LEU A 790 28.18 -10.06 -3.29
C LEU A 790 28.78 -9.15 -2.22
N HIS A 791 29.20 -7.95 -2.62
CA HIS A 791 29.80 -6.96 -1.72
C HIS A 791 28.80 -6.38 -0.72
N GLN A 792 27.57 -6.06 -1.15
CA GLN A 792 26.53 -5.57 -0.25
C GLN A 792 26.16 -6.64 0.80
N VAL A 793 25.91 -7.88 0.38
CA VAL A 793 25.64 -8.97 1.34
C VAL A 793 26.84 -9.19 2.26
N SER A 794 28.07 -9.18 1.73
CA SER A 794 29.27 -9.34 2.56
C SER A 794 29.46 -8.18 3.55
N GLY A 795 29.06 -6.95 3.22
CA GLY A 795 29.12 -5.79 4.11
C GLY A 795 28.12 -5.91 5.25
N TRP A 796 26.89 -6.33 4.94
CA TRP A 796 25.83 -6.56 5.92
C TRP A 796 26.21 -7.61 6.99
N VAL A 797 26.92 -8.68 6.59
CA VAL A 797 27.38 -9.73 7.52
C VAL A 797 28.39 -9.21 8.55
N ARG A 798 29.08 -8.10 8.30
CA ARG A 798 30.10 -7.55 9.20
C ARG A 798 29.55 -6.63 10.29
N SER A 799 28.28 -6.21 10.19
CA SER A 799 27.70 -5.23 11.12
C SER A 799 27.08 -5.93 12.36
N PRO A 800 27.57 -5.69 13.59
CA PRO A 800 27.00 -6.27 14.82
C PRO A 800 25.58 -5.79 15.13
N ALA A 801 25.14 -4.63 14.60
CA ALA A 801 23.74 -4.22 14.58
C ALA A 801 22.81 -5.24 13.86
N HIS A 802 23.40 -6.20 13.15
CA HIS A 802 22.77 -7.26 12.38
C HIS A 802 23.25 -8.66 12.81
N ALA A 803 23.87 -8.80 13.99
CA ALA A 803 24.46 -10.05 14.51
C ALA A 803 23.49 -11.25 14.58
N SER A 804 22.17 -11.02 14.46
CA SER A 804 21.21 -12.04 14.08
C SER A 804 20.60 -11.71 12.72
N VAL A 805 21.26 -12.11 11.64
CA VAL A 805 20.67 -12.04 10.31
C VAL A 805 19.46 -12.99 10.32
N GLY A 806 18.27 -12.44 10.51
CA GLY A 806 17.06 -13.22 10.62
C GLY A 806 16.87 -14.09 9.37
N ARG A 807 16.36 -15.32 9.55
CA ARG A 807 16.13 -16.30 8.45
C ARG A 807 15.42 -15.68 7.25
N LEU A 808 14.49 -14.75 7.49
CA LEU A 808 13.75 -14.02 6.46
C LEU A 808 14.65 -13.15 5.57
N TRP A 809 15.63 -12.45 6.15
CA TRP A 809 16.55 -11.61 5.38
C TRP A 809 17.43 -12.48 4.47
N ILE A 810 17.92 -13.62 4.98
CA ILE A 810 18.72 -14.56 4.19
C ILE A 810 17.90 -15.16 3.06
N ALA A 811 16.68 -15.60 3.38
CA ALA A 811 15.75 -16.13 2.38
C ALA A 811 15.47 -15.12 1.26
N SER A 812 15.27 -13.84 1.63
CA SER A 812 14.91 -12.78 0.70
C SER A 812 16.08 -12.21 -0.11
N ASN A 813 17.28 -12.11 0.49
CA ASN A 813 18.41 -11.39 -0.10
C ASN A 813 19.52 -12.30 -0.63
N VAL A 814 19.64 -13.51 -0.09
CA VAL A 814 20.72 -14.44 -0.43
C VAL A 814 20.18 -15.66 -1.16
N ASP A 815 19.28 -16.41 -0.53
CA ASP A 815 18.76 -17.67 -1.11
C ASP A 815 18.03 -17.42 -2.43
N ARG A 816 17.26 -16.32 -2.52
CA ARG A 816 16.54 -15.93 -3.75
C ARG A 816 17.48 -15.77 -4.94
N VAL A 817 18.59 -15.05 -4.75
CA VAL A 817 19.58 -14.81 -5.81
C VAL A 817 20.33 -16.10 -6.14
N LEU A 818 20.74 -16.88 -5.13
CA LEU A 818 21.42 -18.16 -5.34
C LEU A 818 20.55 -19.17 -6.11
N ARG A 819 19.22 -19.19 -5.91
CA ARG A 819 18.31 -20.03 -6.70
C ARG A 819 18.34 -19.64 -8.19
N ILE A 820 18.35 -18.36 -8.52
CA ILE A 820 18.40 -17.88 -9.91
C ILE A 820 19.74 -18.20 -10.57
N VAL A 821 20.83 -18.03 -9.82
CA VAL A 821 22.17 -18.43 -10.29
C VAL A 821 22.23 -19.94 -10.53
N SER A 822 21.56 -20.74 -9.69
CA SER A 822 21.54 -22.20 -9.83
C SER A 822 20.82 -22.68 -11.10
N THR A 823 19.91 -21.87 -11.66
CA THR A 823 19.11 -22.19 -12.86
C THR A 823 19.62 -21.45 -14.12
N ASN A 824 20.88 -21.02 -14.17
CA ASN A 824 21.46 -20.28 -15.32
C ASN A 824 20.64 -19.04 -15.75
N GLY A 825 20.05 -18.30 -14.80
CA GLY A 825 19.24 -17.13 -15.15
C GLY A 825 18.01 -17.44 -16.01
N GLY A 826 17.55 -18.70 -16.03
CA GLY A 826 16.36 -19.10 -16.77
C GLY A 826 16.59 -19.67 -18.16
N ALA A 827 17.84 -19.94 -18.57
CA ALA A 827 18.08 -20.78 -19.74
C ALA A 827 17.71 -22.24 -19.40
N ILE A 828 16.43 -22.56 -19.61
CA ILE A 828 15.98 -23.90 -20.00
C ILE A 828 15.91 -23.90 -21.52
#